data_AF-A0A0W0TIK5-F1
#
_entry.id   AF-A0A0W0TIK5-F1
#
_cell.length_a   1.000
_cell.length_b   1.000
_cell.length_c   1.000
_cell.angle_alpha   90.00
_cell.angle_beta   90.00
_cell.angle_gamma   90.00
#
_symmetry.space_group_name_H-M   'P 1'
#
loop_
_entity.id
_entity.type
_entity.pdbx_description
1 polymer ?
#
loop_
_entity_poly.entity_id
_entity_poly.type
_entity_poly.pdbx_seq_one_letter_code
_entity_poly.pdbx_strand_id
1 'polypeptide(L)'
;MSNPFIPIETADLMWCDGLPFSTRFNDIYFSNENGLLEAEHVFITANNLIERWQRLATEGSGSFAIAETGFGSGLNFLLTWSLWLKYAPQQARLHFISCEKFPLRREELARCLALWPQLKNLALVLQADYPILTPGFHHLQFENGRVNLTLMLGDASQCFHQLLVCGDVKLEAELRANHIDAWFLDGFAPAKNQQMWSEDLFQIIGQLSKPGTTLATFSAAGVVRKNLQAVGFEVKKIKGFGQKREMVVATFKKAEFASSPRARVTPWQSDIPRVVNEKKAIVLGAGLAGCYLAQALAKRGWQVTLIDAQSEVGNGASGNTQAVLYPKLSAYRSPLTLFMLNAFLFAHRIYSQLLRKHDIGKLSGILQLAFNDREQASQLSLEKWLAAYPELGVLVDQECATEVAGIHLNTGGLFIPHSGWLDSRALCKIFSQEEGINWIPDTAIRELVFRNEQWHVAGHQAEVLIIANGNQANQFSQTSFLPLKSIRGQMTMIRSNLHSEKLKIPLCGDGHVLPANKGMHAIGATYHLDATKQTCYEDDNKSNLARLERIPAEVVWSGAVSDNWAGVRAATTDYLPLVGPVPDEQLFRARFADLATNAKRWLPTPGVFHPGLFLCAGFGSRGLTTVPLSAEWLASLINNEPWFLPRTLVQSLSPARFLRKELTKNLHQD
;
A
#
# COMPACT_ATOMS: atom_id res chain seq x y z
N MET A 1 9.95 23.06 5.69
CA MET A 1 8.59 23.47 6.09
C MET A 1 7.66 22.30 5.85
N SER A 2 6.86 21.92 6.84
CA SER A 2 5.87 20.85 6.71
C SER A 2 4.69 21.37 5.89
N ASN A 3 4.46 20.79 4.71
CA ASN A 3 3.32 21.18 3.88
C ASN A 3 2.02 20.61 4.48
N PRO A 4 0.96 21.41 4.64
CA PRO A 4 -0.31 20.92 5.12
C PRO A 4 -0.92 19.90 4.15
N PHE A 5 -1.78 19.02 4.67
CA PHE A 5 -2.65 18.24 3.80
C PHE A 5 -3.67 19.16 3.12
N ILE A 6 -3.69 19.11 1.79
CA ILE A 6 -4.74 19.71 0.97
C ILE A 6 -5.73 18.58 0.65
N PRO A 7 -7.00 18.67 1.07
CA PRO A 7 -8.04 17.71 0.68
C PRO A 7 -8.20 17.66 -0.84
N ILE A 8 -8.57 16.50 -1.37
CA ILE A 8 -8.97 16.39 -2.77
C ILE A 8 -10.32 17.08 -2.97
N GLU A 9 -10.47 17.77 -4.10
CA GLU A 9 -11.76 18.28 -4.53
C GLU A 9 -12.53 17.13 -5.18
N THR A 10 -13.77 16.88 -4.75
CA THR A 10 -14.64 15.90 -5.44
C THR A 10 -15.24 16.51 -6.70
N ALA A 11 -15.77 15.67 -7.59
CA ALA A 11 -16.56 16.17 -8.71
C ALA A 11 -17.75 17.02 -8.23
N ASP A 12 -18.11 18.00 -9.05
CA ASP A 12 -19.37 18.75 -8.95
C ASP A 12 -20.23 18.37 -10.15
N LEU A 13 -21.36 17.71 -9.88
CA LEU A 13 -22.22 17.10 -10.87
C LEU A 13 -23.60 17.74 -10.88
N MET A 14 -24.10 17.98 -12.09
CA MET A 14 -25.53 18.14 -12.36
C MET A 14 -26.05 16.90 -13.07
N TRP A 15 -27.30 16.54 -12.79
CA TRP A 15 -27.96 15.43 -13.48
C TRP A 15 -28.96 15.99 -14.48
N CYS A 16 -28.63 15.85 -15.77
CA CYS A 16 -29.47 16.30 -16.88
C CYS A 16 -29.96 15.06 -17.63
N ASP A 17 -31.28 14.90 -17.75
CA ASP A 17 -31.91 13.74 -18.41
C ASP A 17 -31.40 12.37 -17.91
N GLY A 18 -31.10 12.28 -16.61
CA GLY A 18 -30.59 11.06 -15.98
C GLY A 18 -29.10 10.80 -16.16
N LEU A 19 -28.36 11.69 -16.83
CA LEU A 19 -26.91 11.58 -17.04
C LEU A 19 -26.10 12.53 -16.16
N PRO A 20 -24.91 12.10 -15.70
CA PRO A 20 -23.98 12.97 -15.00
C PRO A 20 -23.30 13.96 -15.95
N PHE A 21 -23.43 15.24 -15.63
CA PHE A 21 -22.81 16.36 -16.32
C PHE A 21 -21.83 17.06 -15.37
N SER A 22 -20.57 17.21 -15.80
CA SER A 22 -19.58 17.99 -15.05
C SER A 22 -19.83 19.47 -15.26
N THR A 23 -20.21 20.18 -14.20
CA THR A 23 -20.34 21.65 -14.21
C THR A 23 -19.00 22.32 -14.51
N ARG A 24 -17.92 21.79 -13.92
CA ARG A 24 -16.56 22.33 -14.04
C ARG A 24 -16.00 22.26 -15.46
N PHE A 25 -16.22 21.14 -16.15
CA PHE A 25 -15.71 20.94 -17.51
C PHE A 25 -16.76 21.23 -18.58
N ASN A 26 -18.00 21.51 -18.19
CA ASN A 26 -19.13 21.77 -19.07
C ASN A 26 -19.28 20.64 -20.11
N ASP A 27 -19.29 19.38 -19.64
CA ASP A 27 -19.33 18.18 -20.47
C ASP A 27 -19.99 16.98 -19.77
N ILE A 28 -20.50 16.03 -20.55
CA ILE A 28 -21.04 14.76 -20.04
C ILE A 28 -19.90 13.77 -19.76
N TYR A 29 -20.08 12.88 -18.78
CA TYR A 29 -19.10 11.81 -18.52
C TYR A 29 -19.18 10.68 -19.55
N PHE A 30 -20.38 10.35 -20.04
CA PHE A 30 -20.62 9.29 -21.02
C PHE A 30 -22.01 9.43 -21.64
N SER A 31 -22.24 8.76 -22.78
CA SER A 31 -23.53 8.69 -23.46
C SER A 31 -24.48 7.67 -22.81
N ASN A 32 -25.81 7.93 -22.78
CA ASN A 32 -26.81 7.09 -22.07
C ASN A 32 -26.92 5.66 -22.62
N GLU A 33 -27.49 5.51 -23.82
CA GLU A 33 -27.83 4.19 -24.36
C GLU A 33 -26.61 3.43 -24.90
N ASN A 34 -25.51 4.13 -25.18
CA ASN A 34 -24.35 3.56 -25.84
C ASN A 34 -23.05 3.66 -25.04
N GLY A 35 -23.03 4.19 -23.82
CA GLY A 35 -21.78 4.40 -23.07
C GLY A 35 -20.95 3.12 -22.92
N LEU A 36 -21.60 1.99 -22.68
CA LEU A 36 -20.91 0.69 -22.59
C LEU A 36 -20.36 0.23 -23.95
N LEU A 37 -21.15 0.35 -25.03
CA LEU A 37 -20.74 -0.03 -26.38
C LEU A 37 -19.65 0.90 -26.93
N GLU A 38 -19.69 2.18 -26.57
CA GLU A 38 -18.67 3.16 -26.88
C GLU A 38 -17.36 2.82 -26.15
N ALA A 39 -17.42 2.53 -24.85
CA ALA A 39 -16.25 2.09 -24.09
C ALA A 39 -15.66 0.77 -24.66
N GLU A 40 -16.51 -0.19 -25.03
CA GLU A 40 -16.09 -1.45 -25.65
C GLU A 40 -15.43 -1.21 -27.02
N HIS A 41 -16.00 -0.35 -27.87
CA HIS A 41 -15.44 -0.01 -29.18
C HIS A 41 -14.11 0.72 -29.04
N VAL A 42 -14.08 1.77 -28.21
CA VAL A 42 -12.96 2.70 -28.10
C VAL A 42 -11.77 2.06 -27.36
N PHE A 43 -12.01 1.41 -26.22
CA PHE A 43 -10.92 1.01 -25.34
C PHE A 43 -10.61 -0.48 -25.39
N ILE A 44 -11.63 -1.34 -25.51
CA ILE A 44 -11.43 -2.80 -25.54
C ILE A 44 -11.04 -3.27 -26.94
N THR A 45 -11.89 -2.99 -27.93
CA THR A 45 -11.73 -3.45 -29.31
C THR A 45 -10.54 -2.78 -29.97
N ALA A 46 -10.41 -1.45 -29.83
CA ALA A 46 -9.35 -0.70 -30.49
C ALA A 46 -7.93 -1.01 -29.96
N ASN A 47 -7.80 -1.46 -28.71
CA ASN A 47 -6.53 -1.98 -28.15
C ASN A 47 -6.35 -3.49 -28.38
N ASN A 48 -7.31 -4.15 -29.03
CA ASN A 48 -7.35 -5.59 -29.28
C ASN A 48 -7.16 -6.43 -27.99
N LEU A 49 -7.85 -6.04 -26.91
CA LEU A 49 -7.55 -6.59 -25.59
C LEU A 49 -7.91 -8.05 -25.45
N ILE A 50 -9.08 -8.48 -25.94
CA ILE A 50 -9.56 -9.86 -25.78
C ILE A 50 -8.56 -10.86 -26.38
N GLU A 51 -8.11 -10.62 -27.62
CA GLU A 51 -7.14 -11.49 -28.28
C GLU A 51 -5.80 -11.51 -27.54
N ARG A 52 -5.33 -10.35 -27.08
CA ARG A 52 -4.08 -10.25 -26.31
C ARG A 52 -4.16 -10.97 -24.96
N TRP A 53 -5.30 -10.91 -24.29
CA TRP A 53 -5.50 -11.62 -23.02
C TRP A 53 -5.51 -13.13 -23.21
N GLN A 54 -6.16 -13.63 -24.26
CA GLN A 54 -6.19 -15.06 -24.58
C GLN A 54 -4.79 -15.61 -24.87
N ARG A 55 -3.91 -14.81 -25.47
CA ARG A 55 -2.50 -15.17 -25.73
C ARG A 55 -1.62 -15.23 -24.48
N LEU A 56 -2.03 -14.67 -23.35
CA LEU A 56 -1.26 -14.73 -22.10
C LEU A 56 -1.01 -16.17 -21.63
N ALA A 57 -1.87 -17.11 -21.98
CA ALA A 57 -1.69 -18.53 -21.67
C ALA A 57 -0.45 -19.12 -22.37
N THR A 58 -0.12 -18.65 -23.57
CA THR A 58 1.00 -19.16 -24.36
C THR A 58 2.26 -18.30 -24.25
N GLU A 59 2.12 -17.02 -23.92
CA GLU A 59 3.24 -16.07 -23.83
C GLU A 59 3.92 -16.04 -22.44
N GLY A 60 3.36 -16.70 -21.44
CA GLY A 60 3.98 -16.84 -20.10
C GLY A 60 3.98 -15.56 -19.24
N SER A 61 3.50 -14.42 -19.75
CA SER A 61 3.50 -13.11 -19.06
C SER A 61 2.70 -13.10 -17.74
N GLY A 62 1.75 -14.02 -17.55
CA GLY A 62 0.96 -14.21 -16.31
C GLY A 62 0.18 -12.97 -15.80
N SER A 63 0.33 -11.83 -16.46
CA SER A 63 -0.15 -10.52 -16.03
C SER A 63 -0.34 -9.60 -17.23
N PHE A 64 -1.23 -8.62 -17.07
CA PHE A 64 -1.50 -7.57 -18.06
C PHE A 64 -1.75 -6.23 -17.36
N ALA A 65 -1.07 -5.17 -17.80
CA ALA A 65 -1.18 -3.84 -17.21
C ALA A 65 -1.92 -2.87 -18.13
N ILE A 66 -3.00 -2.27 -17.62
CA ILE A 66 -3.75 -1.20 -18.28
C ILE A 66 -3.58 0.07 -17.46
N ALA A 67 -3.26 1.18 -18.13
CA ALA A 67 -3.26 2.50 -17.51
C ALA A 67 -4.31 3.42 -18.12
N GLU A 68 -4.96 4.21 -17.28
CA GLU A 68 -6.04 5.11 -17.65
C GLU A 68 -5.81 6.51 -17.10
N THR A 69 -6.13 7.51 -17.91
CA THR A 69 -6.16 8.90 -17.47
C THR A 69 -7.62 9.31 -17.24
N GLY A 70 -8.06 9.43 -16.00
CA GLY A 70 -9.45 9.79 -15.66
C GLY A 70 -10.32 8.56 -15.38
N PHE A 71 -10.51 8.25 -14.10
CA PHE A 71 -11.35 7.12 -13.67
C PHE A 71 -12.84 7.39 -13.87
N GLY A 72 -13.27 8.64 -13.66
CA GLY A 72 -14.65 9.07 -13.77
C GLY A 72 -15.61 8.19 -12.97
N SER A 73 -16.54 7.54 -13.68
CA SER A 73 -17.54 6.63 -13.10
C SER A 73 -17.03 5.20 -12.85
N GLY A 74 -15.81 4.87 -13.29
CA GLY A 74 -15.26 3.51 -13.25
C GLY A 74 -15.79 2.58 -14.32
N LEU A 75 -16.52 3.09 -15.34
CA LEU A 75 -17.10 2.28 -16.43
C LEU A 75 -16.06 1.43 -17.14
N ASN A 76 -14.96 2.04 -17.61
CA ASN A 76 -13.92 1.34 -18.35
C ASN A 76 -13.29 0.23 -17.50
N PHE A 77 -13.05 0.50 -16.22
CA PHE A 77 -12.55 -0.51 -15.28
C PHE A 77 -13.53 -1.67 -15.11
N LEU A 78 -14.81 -1.41 -14.88
CA LEU A 78 -15.80 -2.48 -14.67
C LEU A 78 -16.04 -3.31 -15.93
N LEU A 79 -16.10 -2.67 -17.10
CA LEU A 79 -16.18 -3.38 -18.38
C LEU A 79 -14.94 -4.25 -18.59
N THR A 80 -13.74 -3.69 -18.37
CA THR A 80 -12.48 -4.43 -18.45
C THR A 80 -12.46 -5.62 -17.50
N TRP A 81 -12.86 -5.42 -16.24
CA TRP A 81 -12.96 -6.48 -15.25
C TRP A 81 -13.92 -7.58 -15.70
N SER A 82 -15.13 -7.23 -16.12
CA SER A 82 -16.12 -8.20 -16.61
C SER A 82 -15.58 -9.06 -17.76
N LEU A 83 -14.98 -8.43 -18.77
CA LEU A 83 -14.42 -9.13 -19.92
C LEU A 83 -13.15 -9.90 -19.57
N TRP A 84 -12.33 -9.42 -18.64
CA TRP A 84 -11.15 -10.13 -18.13
C TRP A 84 -11.56 -11.47 -17.51
N LEU A 85 -12.59 -11.48 -16.65
CA LEU A 85 -13.08 -12.72 -16.06
C LEU A 85 -13.56 -13.72 -17.12
N LYS A 86 -14.13 -13.22 -18.23
CA LYS A 86 -14.66 -14.03 -19.32
C LYS A 86 -13.59 -14.60 -20.24
N TYR A 87 -12.56 -13.83 -20.58
CA TYR A 87 -11.65 -14.17 -21.68
C TYR A 87 -10.19 -14.37 -21.27
N ALA A 88 -9.75 -13.84 -20.13
CA ALA A 88 -8.36 -14.01 -19.69
C ALA A 88 -8.16 -15.38 -19.01
N PRO A 89 -6.95 -15.96 -19.09
CA PRO A 89 -6.62 -17.20 -18.37
C PRO A 89 -6.90 -17.10 -16.86
N GLN A 90 -7.27 -18.21 -16.24
CA GLN A 90 -7.70 -18.23 -14.83
C GLN A 90 -6.60 -17.77 -13.86
N GLN A 91 -5.34 -18.11 -14.16
CA GLN A 91 -4.18 -17.75 -13.34
C GLN A 91 -3.59 -16.38 -13.69
N ALA A 92 -4.07 -15.72 -14.74
CA ALA A 92 -3.55 -14.42 -15.16
C ALA A 92 -4.08 -13.30 -14.25
N ARG A 93 -3.23 -12.29 -14.01
CA ARG A 93 -3.55 -11.13 -13.16
C ARG A 93 -3.72 -9.85 -13.98
N LEU A 94 -4.79 -9.11 -13.72
CA LEU A 94 -5.01 -7.77 -14.27
C LEU A 94 -4.50 -6.72 -13.28
N HIS A 95 -3.74 -5.76 -13.80
CA HIS A 95 -3.36 -4.54 -13.10
C HIS A 95 -3.93 -3.34 -13.84
N PHE A 96 -4.97 -2.72 -13.27
CA PHE A 96 -5.58 -1.51 -13.80
C PHE A 96 -5.10 -0.31 -12.98
N ILE A 97 -4.48 0.66 -13.63
CA ILE A 97 -3.86 1.83 -12.98
C ILE A 97 -4.57 3.07 -13.50
N SER A 98 -5.35 3.75 -12.67
CA SER A 98 -6.10 4.92 -13.10
C SER A 98 -5.80 6.11 -12.21
N CYS A 99 -5.83 7.32 -12.77
CA CYS A 99 -5.78 8.55 -12.00
C CYS A 99 -7.11 9.30 -12.06
N GLU A 100 -7.47 9.98 -10.98
CA GLU A 100 -8.66 10.83 -10.93
C GLU A 100 -8.39 12.08 -10.10
N LYS A 101 -8.59 13.26 -10.71
CA LYS A 101 -8.35 14.55 -10.06
C LYS A 101 -9.57 15.03 -9.28
N PHE A 102 -10.76 14.65 -9.75
CA PHE A 102 -12.05 15.03 -9.15
C PHE A 102 -12.91 13.79 -8.95
N PRO A 103 -12.59 12.92 -7.97
CA PRO A 103 -13.32 11.68 -7.78
C PRO A 103 -14.79 11.92 -7.45
N LEU A 104 -15.66 11.06 -7.97
CA LEU A 104 -17.07 11.04 -7.61
C LEU A 104 -17.22 10.64 -6.14
N ARG A 105 -18.18 11.27 -5.46
CA ARG A 105 -18.61 10.81 -4.12
C ARG A 105 -19.27 9.45 -4.23
N ARG A 106 -19.33 8.71 -3.12
CA ARG A 106 -19.80 7.31 -3.13
C ARG A 106 -21.24 7.19 -3.65
N GLU A 107 -22.10 8.13 -3.28
CA GLU A 107 -23.50 8.19 -3.71
C GLU A 107 -23.63 8.48 -5.21
N GLU A 108 -22.79 9.39 -5.73
CA GLU A 108 -22.77 9.75 -7.15
C GLU A 108 -22.19 8.64 -8.01
N LEU A 109 -21.12 7.99 -7.53
CA LEU A 109 -20.56 6.80 -8.15
C LEU A 109 -21.63 5.70 -8.23
N ALA A 110 -22.30 5.40 -7.12
CA ALA A 110 -23.36 4.40 -7.09
C ALA A 110 -24.48 4.71 -8.09
N ARG A 111 -24.89 5.99 -8.18
CA ARG A 111 -25.90 6.44 -9.14
C ARG A 111 -25.44 6.30 -10.60
N CYS A 112 -24.17 6.61 -10.90
CA CYS A 112 -23.61 6.40 -12.24
C CYS A 112 -23.58 4.91 -12.58
N LEU A 113 -23.09 4.07 -11.67
CA LEU A 113 -22.94 2.64 -11.87
C LEU A 113 -24.29 1.91 -12.05
N ALA A 114 -25.37 2.45 -11.47
CA ALA A 114 -26.72 1.93 -11.64
C ALA A 114 -27.24 2.04 -13.09
N LEU A 115 -26.63 2.88 -13.94
CA LEU A 115 -26.98 3.01 -15.36
C LEU A 115 -26.57 1.80 -16.20
N TRP A 116 -25.75 0.89 -15.66
CA TRP A 116 -25.33 -0.34 -16.34
C TRP A 116 -25.71 -1.59 -15.55
N PRO A 117 -26.99 -2.02 -15.60
CA PRO A 117 -27.47 -3.19 -14.87
C PRO A 117 -26.67 -4.48 -15.16
N GLN A 118 -26.15 -4.62 -16.39
CA GLN A 118 -25.28 -5.74 -16.77
C GLN A 118 -23.97 -5.84 -15.96
N LEU A 119 -23.51 -4.76 -15.31
CA LEU A 119 -22.31 -4.73 -14.48
C LEU A 119 -22.62 -4.66 -12.98
N LYS A 120 -23.90 -4.80 -12.58
CA LYS A 120 -24.38 -4.57 -11.21
C LYS A 120 -23.58 -5.31 -10.13
N ASN A 121 -23.28 -6.59 -10.34
CA ASN A 121 -22.57 -7.38 -9.32
C ASN A 121 -21.15 -6.85 -9.08
N LEU A 122 -20.41 -6.56 -10.14
CA LEU A 122 -19.07 -5.98 -10.02
C LEU A 122 -19.12 -4.55 -9.45
N ALA A 123 -20.12 -3.77 -9.87
CA ALA A 123 -20.35 -2.43 -9.34
C ALA A 123 -20.57 -2.44 -7.81
N LEU A 124 -21.34 -3.38 -7.28
CA LEU A 124 -21.55 -3.51 -5.83
C LEU A 124 -20.25 -3.86 -5.09
N VAL A 125 -19.40 -4.72 -5.66
CA VAL A 125 -18.09 -5.05 -5.07
C VAL A 125 -17.16 -3.84 -5.10
N LEU A 126 -17.07 -3.12 -6.22
CA LEU A 126 -16.29 -1.87 -6.30
C LEU A 126 -16.81 -0.83 -5.30
N GLN A 127 -18.13 -0.64 -5.21
CA GLN A 127 -18.73 0.32 -4.28
C GLN A 127 -18.42 -0.01 -2.83
N ALA A 128 -18.37 -1.30 -2.46
CA ALA A 128 -18.07 -1.74 -1.10
C ALA A 128 -16.64 -1.37 -0.67
N ASP A 129 -15.68 -1.46 -1.59
CA ASP A 129 -14.26 -1.22 -1.33
C ASP A 129 -13.75 0.16 -1.82
N TYR A 130 -14.62 0.97 -2.44
CA TYR A 130 -14.29 2.31 -2.95
C TYR A 130 -13.64 3.16 -1.84
N PRO A 131 -12.47 3.79 -2.11
CA PRO A 131 -11.66 4.35 -1.04
C PRO A 131 -12.28 5.60 -0.44
N ILE A 132 -11.91 5.88 0.81
CA ILE A 132 -12.04 7.24 1.36
C ILE A 132 -11.19 8.15 0.48
N LEU A 133 -11.77 9.25 0.00
CA LEU A 133 -11.23 10.10 -1.07
C LEU A 133 -10.06 10.98 -0.61
N THR A 134 -9.05 10.37 0.02
CA THR A 134 -7.81 11.06 0.39
C THR A 134 -6.86 11.12 -0.82
N PRO A 135 -6.07 12.19 -0.99
CA PRO A 135 -5.13 12.27 -2.10
C PRO A 135 -4.06 11.18 -2.01
N GLY A 136 -3.63 10.66 -3.16
CA GLY A 136 -2.56 9.67 -3.25
C GLY A 136 -3.03 8.33 -3.81
N PHE A 137 -2.29 7.27 -3.48
CA PHE A 137 -2.42 5.96 -4.12
C PHE A 137 -3.29 5.03 -3.29
N HIS A 138 -4.32 4.47 -3.91
CA HIS A 138 -5.21 3.49 -3.31
C HIS A 138 -5.09 2.17 -4.07
N HIS A 139 -4.54 1.14 -3.44
CA HIS A 139 -4.49 -0.19 -4.02
C HIS A 139 -5.69 -1.02 -3.53
N LEU A 140 -6.49 -1.51 -4.48
CA LEU A 140 -7.67 -2.34 -4.26
C LEU A 140 -7.47 -3.68 -4.96
N GLN A 141 -7.93 -4.74 -4.30
CA GLN A 141 -7.76 -6.12 -4.78
C GLN A 141 -9.11 -6.81 -4.80
N PHE A 142 -9.42 -7.41 -5.94
CA PHE A 142 -10.64 -8.15 -6.18
C PHE A 142 -10.29 -9.56 -6.66
N GLU A 143 -11.23 -10.49 -6.54
CA GLU A 143 -11.08 -11.85 -7.06
C GLU A 143 -9.80 -12.53 -6.53
N ASN A 144 -9.55 -12.40 -5.22
CA ASN A 144 -8.34 -12.87 -4.52
C ASN A 144 -7.02 -12.38 -5.14
N GLY A 145 -7.00 -11.15 -5.68
CA GLY A 145 -5.83 -10.54 -6.29
C GLY A 145 -5.66 -10.85 -7.77
N ARG A 146 -6.64 -11.51 -8.42
CA ARG A 146 -6.68 -11.70 -9.87
C ARG A 146 -6.94 -10.38 -10.60
N VAL A 147 -7.67 -9.45 -9.98
CA VAL A 147 -7.94 -8.11 -10.52
C VAL A 147 -7.52 -7.07 -9.51
N ASN A 148 -6.59 -6.20 -9.90
CA ASN A 148 -6.02 -5.19 -9.01
C ASN A 148 -6.25 -3.81 -9.62
N LEU A 149 -6.78 -2.88 -8.82
CA LEU A 149 -6.96 -1.49 -9.18
C LEU A 149 -6.01 -0.63 -8.33
N THR A 150 -5.16 0.15 -8.99
CA THR A 150 -4.42 1.24 -8.36
C THR A 150 -5.09 2.55 -8.76
N LEU A 151 -5.92 3.09 -7.87
CA LEU A 151 -6.61 4.36 -8.06
C LEU A 151 -5.79 5.49 -7.43
N MET A 152 -5.24 6.36 -8.28
CA MET A 152 -4.41 7.49 -7.89
C MET A 152 -5.26 8.76 -7.86
N LEU A 153 -5.60 9.22 -6.66
CA LEU A 153 -6.40 10.41 -6.43
C LEU A 153 -5.50 11.66 -6.47
N GLY A 154 -5.48 12.34 -7.62
CA GLY A 154 -4.62 13.49 -7.89
C GLY A 154 -4.47 13.81 -9.38
N ASP A 155 -3.63 14.79 -9.68
CA ASP A 155 -3.32 15.19 -11.06
C ASP A 155 -2.59 14.08 -11.84
N ALA A 156 -3.00 13.83 -13.08
CA ALA A 156 -2.51 12.72 -13.90
C ALA A 156 -0.98 12.75 -14.07
N SER A 157 -0.42 13.89 -14.46
CA SER A 157 1.03 14.04 -14.67
C SER A 157 1.79 13.79 -13.37
N GLN A 158 1.29 14.32 -12.24
CA GLN A 158 1.93 14.11 -10.93
C GLN A 158 1.85 12.64 -10.49
N CYS A 159 0.70 11.99 -10.68
CA CYS A 159 0.47 10.60 -10.27
C CYS A 159 1.33 9.64 -11.09
N PHE A 160 1.26 9.70 -12.42
CA PHE A 160 2.05 8.81 -13.28
C PHE A 160 3.55 9.09 -13.17
N HIS A 161 3.98 10.33 -12.92
CA HIS A 161 5.39 10.62 -12.65
C HIS A 161 5.91 9.90 -11.38
N GLN A 162 5.06 9.67 -10.38
CA GLN A 162 5.42 8.87 -9.20
C GLN A 162 5.58 7.37 -9.50
N LEU A 163 5.11 6.88 -10.64
CA LEU A 163 5.33 5.49 -11.08
C LEU A 163 6.66 5.30 -11.81
N LEU A 164 7.32 6.37 -12.24
CA LEU A 164 8.66 6.29 -12.83
C LEU A 164 9.70 5.92 -11.77
N VAL A 165 10.69 5.11 -12.14
CA VAL A 165 11.83 4.73 -11.30
C VAL A 165 12.82 5.88 -11.17
N CYS A 166 13.19 6.49 -12.29
CA CYS A 166 14.21 7.54 -12.38
C CYS A 166 13.85 8.69 -13.31
N GLY A 167 12.94 8.49 -14.27
CA GLY A 167 12.55 9.52 -15.24
C GLY A 167 13.59 9.86 -16.31
N ASP A 168 14.65 9.06 -16.45
CA ASP A 168 15.54 9.08 -17.61
C ASP A 168 15.07 8.02 -18.62
N VAL A 169 14.76 8.41 -19.86
CA VAL A 169 14.11 7.56 -20.86
C VAL A 169 14.82 6.23 -21.12
N LYS A 170 16.17 6.23 -21.15
CA LYS A 170 16.93 5.00 -21.43
C LYS A 170 17.02 4.13 -20.18
N LEU A 171 17.45 4.74 -19.07
CA LEU A 171 17.63 4.01 -17.82
C LEU A 171 16.29 3.51 -17.24
N GLU A 172 15.20 4.25 -17.44
CA GLU A 172 13.86 3.85 -17.02
C GLU A 172 13.46 2.51 -17.65
N ALA A 173 13.69 2.33 -18.96
CA ALA A 173 13.37 1.09 -19.66
C ALA A 173 14.19 -0.11 -19.13
N GLU A 174 15.44 0.12 -18.71
CA GLU A 174 16.33 -0.90 -18.15
C GLU A 174 15.94 -1.29 -16.71
N LEU A 175 15.44 -0.33 -15.92
CA LEU A 175 15.14 -0.55 -14.50
C LEU A 175 13.71 -1.03 -14.23
N ARG A 176 12.86 -1.07 -15.25
CA ARG A 176 11.46 -1.45 -15.11
C ARG A 176 11.24 -2.93 -15.38
N ALA A 177 10.73 -3.62 -14.36
CA ALA A 177 10.34 -5.02 -14.46
C ALA A 177 9.05 -5.21 -15.30
N ASN A 178 8.20 -4.20 -15.31
CA ASN A 178 6.91 -4.21 -15.98
C ASN A 178 6.69 -2.90 -16.73
N HIS A 179 5.88 -2.92 -17.79
CA HIS A 179 5.48 -1.75 -18.57
C HIS A 179 3.97 -1.81 -18.81
N ILE A 180 3.36 -0.67 -19.10
CA ILE A 180 1.94 -0.63 -19.47
C ILE A 180 1.74 -1.35 -20.80
N ASP A 181 0.82 -2.30 -20.85
CA ASP A 181 0.50 -3.06 -22.05
C ASP A 181 -0.54 -2.33 -22.92
N ALA A 182 -1.49 -1.63 -22.31
CA ALA A 182 -2.47 -0.81 -23.01
C ALA A 182 -2.83 0.47 -22.24
N TRP A 183 -3.01 1.57 -22.97
CA TRP A 183 -3.45 2.85 -22.44
C TRP A 183 -4.89 3.18 -22.86
N PHE A 184 -5.69 3.59 -21.88
CA PHE A 184 -6.97 4.25 -22.06
C PHE A 184 -6.77 5.74 -21.82
N LEU A 185 -6.49 6.47 -22.90
CA LEU A 185 -6.34 7.93 -22.81
C LEU A 185 -7.74 8.55 -22.87
N ASP A 186 -8.41 8.49 -21.73
CA ASP A 186 -9.75 9.00 -21.49
C ASP A 186 -9.70 10.38 -20.81
N GLY A 187 -10.85 11.01 -20.57
CA GLY A 187 -10.99 12.30 -19.91
C GLY A 187 -11.60 13.36 -20.82
N PHE A 188 -11.93 14.54 -20.25
CA PHE A 188 -12.64 15.58 -21.00
C PHE A 188 -11.89 16.04 -22.27
N ALA A 189 -12.67 16.44 -23.27
CA ALA A 189 -12.15 16.83 -24.58
C ALA A 189 -10.96 17.80 -24.47
N PRO A 190 -9.91 17.68 -25.31
CA PRO A 190 -8.69 18.47 -25.16
C PRO A 190 -8.88 19.98 -25.06
N ALA A 191 -9.89 20.52 -25.76
CA ALA A 191 -10.22 21.94 -25.70
C ALA A 191 -10.69 22.40 -24.30
N LYS A 192 -11.25 21.49 -23.49
CA LYS A 192 -11.81 21.74 -22.16
C LYS A 192 -10.87 21.37 -21.01
N ASN A 193 -9.84 20.56 -21.25
CA ASN A 193 -8.91 20.10 -20.20
C ASN A 193 -7.44 20.04 -20.68
N GLN A 194 -6.88 21.18 -21.10
CA GLN A 194 -5.55 21.24 -21.71
C GLN A 194 -4.41 20.64 -20.83
N GLN A 195 -4.51 20.76 -19.51
CA GLN A 195 -3.49 20.23 -18.57
C GLN A 195 -3.31 18.71 -18.71
N MET A 196 -4.41 17.98 -18.93
CA MET A 196 -4.41 16.53 -19.11
C MET A 196 -3.76 16.10 -20.42
N TRP A 197 -3.71 16.97 -21.42
CA TRP A 197 -3.12 16.68 -22.74
C TRP A 197 -1.74 17.33 -22.91
N SER A 198 -1.04 17.57 -21.80
CA SER A 198 0.28 18.22 -21.74
C SER A 198 1.41 17.33 -22.26
N GLU A 199 2.43 17.94 -22.85
CA GLU A 199 3.63 17.25 -23.34
C GLU A 199 4.31 16.42 -22.24
N ASP A 200 4.35 16.94 -21.00
CA ASP A 200 4.90 16.25 -19.84
C ASP A 200 4.20 14.90 -19.58
N LEU A 201 2.86 14.84 -19.65
CA LEU A 201 2.14 13.57 -19.47
C LEU A 201 2.48 12.58 -20.57
N PHE A 202 2.53 13.03 -21.83
CA PHE A 202 2.87 12.15 -22.95
C PHE A 202 4.29 11.60 -22.83
N GLN A 203 5.26 12.38 -22.35
CA GLN A 203 6.61 11.88 -22.08
C GLN A 203 6.58 10.76 -21.03
N ILE A 204 5.82 10.94 -19.95
CA ILE A 204 5.64 9.92 -18.91
C ILE A 204 4.98 8.66 -19.50
N ILE A 205 3.94 8.82 -20.33
CA ILE A 205 3.28 7.71 -21.04
C ILE A 205 4.29 6.93 -21.89
N GLY A 206 5.14 7.63 -22.65
CA GLY A 206 6.21 7.01 -23.43
C GLY A 206 7.22 6.24 -22.56
N GLN A 207 7.62 6.81 -21.41
CA GLN A 207 8.55 6.17 -20.46
C GLN A 207 7.97 4.94 -19.75
N LEU A 208 6.66 4.89 -19.60
CA LEU A 208 5.95 3.75 -19.00
C LEU A 208 5.55 2.68 -20.03
N SER A 209 5.83 2.89 -21.32
CA SER A 209 5.47 2.00 -22.42
C SER A 209 6.66 1.19 -22.92
N LYS A 210 6.38 0.00 -23.47
CA LYS A 210 7.37 -0.86 -24.17
C LYS A 210 6.97 -1.02 -25.64
N PRO A 211 7.87 -1.45 -26.54
CA PRO A 211 7.49 -1.78 -27.91
C PRO A 211 6.27 -2.71 -27.95
N GLY A 212 5.26 -2.34 -28.74
CA GLY A 212 3.99 -3.08 -28.81
C GLY A 212 2.91 -2.63 -27.81
N THR A 213 3.22 -1.76 -26.85
CA THR A 213 2.18 -1.11 -26.02
C THR A 213 1.18 -0.39 -26.92
N THR A 214 -0.11 -0.63 -26.69
CA THR A 214 -1.18 0.01 -27.44
C THR A 214 -1.77 1.19 -26.67
N LEU A 215 -2.37 2.13 -27.39
CA LEU A 215 -3.11 3.24 -26.80
C LEU A 215 -4.34 3.51 -27.66
N ALA A 216 -5.47 3.78 -27.00
CA ALA A 216 -6.67 4.26 -27.67
C ALA A 216 -7.25 5.49 -26.96
N THR A 217 -7.86 6.38 -27.75
CA THR A 217 -8.59 7.54 -27.25
C THR A 217 -9.74 7.89 -28.20
N PHE A 218 -10.85 8.37 -27.63
CA PHE A 218 -11.97 8.87 -28.42
C PHE A 218 -11.62 10.16 -29.21
N SER A 219 -10.57 10.87 -28.81
CA SER A 219 -10.21 12.17 -29.39
C SER A 219 -9.34 12.03 -30.65
N ALA A 220 -9.77 12.68 -31.74
CA ALA A 220 -8.98 12.82 -32.96
C ALA A 220 -8.34 14.22 -33.10
N ALA A 221 -8.06 14.93 -32.01
CA ALA A 221 -7.44 16.25 -32.06
C ALA A 221 -5.98 16.20 -32.55
N GLY A 222 -5.55 17.22 -33.29
CA GLY A 222 -4.20 17.29 -33.87
C GLY A 222 -3.08 17.30 -32.83
N VAL A 223 -3.28 18.02 -31.72
CA VAL A 223 -2.31 18.11 -30.61
C VAL A 223 -2.03 16.73 -29.99
N VAL A 224 -3.07 15.91 -29.82
CA VAL A 224 -2.96 14.56 -29.24
C VAL A 224 -2.09 13.68 -30.12
N ARG A 225 -2.36 13.67 -31.43
CA ARG A 225 -1.56 12.90 -32.40
C ARG A 225 -0.10 13.36 -32.43
N LYS A 226 0.13 14.67 -32.46
CA LYS A 226 1.47 15.25 -32.46
C LYS A 226 2.26 14.83 -31.22
N ASN A 227 1.65 14.92 -30.03
CA ASN A 227 2.31 14.57 -28.78
C ASN A 227 2.59 13.06 -28.68
N LEU A 228 1.66 12.20 -29.12
CA LEU A 228 1.88 10.75 -29.21
C LEU A 228 3.04 10.40 -30.15
N GLN A 229 3.08 11.00 -31.35
CA GLN A 229 4.17 10.81 -32.30
C GLN A 229 5.51 11.27 -31.73
N ALA A 230 5.53 12.41 -31.04
CA ALA A 230 6.74 12.97 -30.44
C ALA A 230 7.37 12.07 -29.37
N VAL A 231 6.57 11.20 -28.73
CA VAL A 231 7.06 10.28 -27.69
C VAL A 231 7.21 8.84 -28.19
N GLY A 232 7.12 8.60 -29.50
CA GLY A 232 7.48 7.32 -30.11
C GLY A 232 6.33 6.38 -30.45
N PHE A 233 5.07 6.87 -30.44
CA PHE A 233 3.94 6.11 -30.93
C PHE A 233 3.75 6.27 -32.44
N GLU A 234 3.48 5.14 -33.11
CA GLU A 234 2.88 5.14 -34.43
C GLU A 234 1.37 5.36 -34.29
N VAL A 235 0.85 6.46 -34.84
CA VAL A 235 -0.54 6.89 -34.66
C VAL A 235 -1.36 6.60 -35.92
N LYS A 236 -2.56 6.03 -35.74
CA LYS A 236 -3.53 5.79 -36.82
C LYS A 236 -4.89 6.37 -36.44
N LYS A 237 -5.58 6.93 -37.42
CA LYS A 237 -6.99 7.34 -37.29
C LYS A 237 -7.86 6.19 -37.76
N ILE A 238 -8.87 5.84 -36.97
CA ILE A 238 -9.87 4.82 -37.33
C ILE A 238 -11.27 5.40 -37.13
N LYS A 239 -12.29 4.68 -37.58
CA LYS A 239 -13.70 5.09 -37.43
C LYS A 239 -14.07 5.19 -35.94
N GLY A 240 -14.62 6.34 -35.54
CA GLY A 240 -15.15 6.53 -34.19
C GLY A 240 -16.46 5.79 -33.96
N PHE A 241 -16.88 5.72 -32.71
CA PHE A 241 -18.15 5.09 -32.34
C PHE A 241 -19.35 5.98 -32.72
N GLY A 242 -20.44 5.37 -33.19
CA GLY A 242 -21.69 6.07 -33.53
C GLY A 242 -21.48 7.17 -34.59
N GLN A 243 -21.82 8.41 -34.22
CA GLN A 243 -21.72 9.59 -35.10
C GLN A 243 -20.30 10.20 -35.15
N LYS A 244 -19.38 9.77 -34.27
CA LYS A 244 -18.00 10.29 -34.28
C LYS A 244 -17.28 9.77 -35.51
N ARG A 245 -16.82 10.68 -36.37
CA ARG A 245 -16.15 10.34 -37.64
C ARG A 245 -14.84 9.57 -37.42
N GLU A 246 -14.01 10.06 -36.52
CA GLU A 246 -12.66 9.54 -36.31
C GLU A 246 -12.34 9.43 -34.82
N MET A 247 -11.53 8.43 -34.47
CA MET A 247 -10.84 8.27 -33.19
C MET A 247 -9.38 7.89 -33.44
N VAL A 248 -8.56 7.87 -32.38
CA VAL A 248 -7.13 7.58 -32.49
C VAL A 248 -6.79 6.27 -31.80
N VAL A 249 -6.01 5.45 -32.51
CA VAL A 249 -5.26 4.33 -31.94
C VAL A 249 -3.78 4.53 -32.20
N ALA A 250 -2.95 3.97 -31.33
CA ALA A 250 -1.52 4.14 -31.40
C ALA A 250 -0.79 2.88 -30.90
N THR A 251 0.38 2.62 -31.45
CA THR A 251 1.27 1.54 -31.00
C THR A 251 2.66 2.10 -30.75
N PHE A 252 3.17 1.89 -29.55
CA PHE A 252 4.51 2.33 -29.17
C PHE A 252 5.55 1.53 -29.94
N LYS A 253 6.50 2.23 -30.57
CA LYS A 253 7.60 1.61 -31.32
C LYS A 253 8.90 1.65 -30.54
N LYS A 254 9.31 2.84 -30.12
CA LYS A 254 10.58 3.09 -29.41
C LYS A 254 10.56 4.48 -28.79
N ALA A 255 11.24 4.64 -27.66
CA ALA A 255 11.41 5.94 -27.03
C ALA A 255 12.57 6.71 -27.70
N GLU A 256 12.26 7.69 -28.55
CA GLU A 256 13.27 8.56 -29.23
C GLU A 256 13.18 10.02 -28.80
N PHE A 257 12.80 10.27 -27.55
CA PHE A 257 12.71 11.62 -27.01
C PHE A 257 13.75 11.86 -25.90
N ALA A 258 14.18 13.11 -25.78
CA ALA A 258 15.16 13.51 -24.77
C ALA A 258 14.52 13.51 -23.38
N SER A 259 15.27 13.08 -22.36
CA SER A 259 14.83 13.16 -20.98
C SER A 259 14.89 14.60 -20.47
N SER A 260 13.87 15.05 -19.76
CA SER A 260 13.90 16.35 -19.07
C SER A 260 14.89 16.31 -17.90
N PRO A 261 15.92 17.19 -17.86
CA PRO A 261 16.87 17.23 -16.75
C PRO A 261 16.21 17.46 -15.38
N ARG A 262 15.05 18.14 -15.36
CA ARG A 262 14.29 18.43 -14.13
C ARG A 262 13.47 17.25 -13.63
N ALA A 263 13.19 16.26 -14.48
CA ALA A 263 12.39 15.07 -14.13
C ALA A 263 13.24 13.91 -13.60
N ARG A 264 14.56 13.94 -13.85
CA ARG A 264 15.48 12.84 -13.50
C ARG A 264 15.81 12.80 -12.01
N VAL A 265 15.83 11.60 -11.45
CA VAL A 265 16.20 11.34 -10.05
C VAL A 265 17.05 10.07 -9.97
N THR A 266 18.23 10.18 -9.36
CA THR A 266 19.18 9.06 -9.18
C THR A 266 18.46 7.83 -8.59
N PRO A 267 18.43 6.66 -9.27
CA PRO A 267 17.66 5.49 -8.85
C PRO A 267 18.40 4.61 -7.83
N TRP A 268 18.90 5.22 -6.76
CA TRP A 268 19.62 4.51 -5.70
C TRP A 268 18.76 3.44 -5.00
N GLN A 269 17.43 3.57 -5.03
CA GLN A 269 16.52 2.63 -4.37
C GLN A 269 16.19 1.37 -5.18
N SER A 270 16.60 1.30 -6.45
CA SER A 270 16.16 0.27 -7.39
C SER A 270 17.34 -0.53 -7.95
N ASP A 271 17.17 -1.84 -8.02
CA ASP A 271 18.07 -2.75 -8.74
C ASP A 271 17.60 -2.92 -10.21
N ILE A 272 18.42 -3.56 -11.02
CA ILE A 272 17.99 -4.10 -12.30
C ILE A 272 17.03 -5.27 -12.02
N PRO A 273 15.81 -5.30 -12.60
CA PRO A 273 14.88 -6.40 -12.46
C PRO A 273 15.51 -7.74 -12.83
N ARG A 274 15.25 -8.76 -12.01
CA ARG A 274 15.74 -10.13 -12.25
C ARG A 274 14.59 -11.01 -12.67
N VAL A 275 14.85 -11.85 -13.66
CA VAL A 275 13.96 -12.96 -14.00
C VAL A 275 14.40 -14.14 -13.15
N VAL A 276 13.50 -14.64 -12.32
CA VAL A 276 13.71 -15.91 -11.61
C VAL A 276 13.35 -17.06 -12.53
N ASN A 277 14.11 -18.14 -12.48
CA ASN A 277 13.84 -19.35 -13.24
C ASN A 277 12.71 -20.15 -12.60
N GLU A 278 12.67 -20.19 -11.27
CA GLU A 278 11.65 -20.88 -10.50
C GLU A 278 10.95 -19.93 -9.53
N LYS A 279 9.62 -19.99 -9.46
CA LYS A 279 8.85 -19.28 -8.43
C LYS A 279 8.96 -19.97 -7.07
N LYS A 280 10.18 -20.05 -6.52
CA LYS A 280 10.50 -20.54 -5.20
C LYS A 280 11.10 -19.42 -4.35
N ALA A 281 10.63 -19.28 -3.12
CA ALA A 281 11.14 -18.30 -2.18
C ALA A 281 11.32 -18.89 -0.79
N ILE A 282 12.31 -18.40 -0.06
CA ILE A 282 12.50 -18.70 1.36
C ILE A 282 12.17 -17.45 2.18
N VAL A 283 11.32 -17.56 3.18
CA VAL A 283 10.97 -16.48 4.10
C VAL A 283 11.46 -16.83 5.49
N LEU A 284 12.34 -16.01 6.05
CA LEU A 284 12.88 -16.17 7.40
C LEU A 284 12.07 -15.35 8.40
N GLY A 285 11.39 -16.00 9.33
CA GLY A 285 10.52 -15.40 10.33
C GLY A 285 9.05 -15.59 9.97
N ALA A 286 8.27 -16.12 10.91
CA ALA A 286 6.84 -16.39 10.79
C ALA A 286 6.01 -15.53 11.76
N GLY A 287 6.43 -14.29 11.98
CA GLY A 287 5.54 -13.24 12.50
C GLY A 287 4.60 -12.72 11.41
N LEU A 288 3.85 -11.65 11.71
CA LEU A 288 2.90 -11.03 10.78
C LEU A 288 3.54 -10.74 9.42
N ALA A 289 4.75 -10.16 9.40
CA ALA A 289 5.44 -9.80 8.17
C ALA A 289 5.71 -11.01 7.26
N GLY A 290 6.25 -12.09 7.84
CA GLY A 290 6.59 -13.29 7.09
C GLY A 290 5.37 -14.08 6.64
N CYS A 291 4.38 -14.29 7.53
CA CYS A 291 3.16 -15.01 7.16
C CYS A 291 2.36 -14.28 6.07
N TYR A 292 2.22 -12.95 6.18
CA TYR A 292 1.51 -12.17 5.16
C TYR A 292 2.25 -12.19 3.83
N LEU A 293 3.58 -12.04 3.85
CA LEU A 293 4.40 -12.08 2.64
C LEU A 293 4.36 -13.47 1.97
N ALA A 294 4.45 -14.54 2.76
CA ALA A 294 4.34 -15.91 2.26
C ALA A 294 2.98 -16.13 1.57
N GLN A 295 1.88 -15.67 2.17
CA GLN A 295 0.56 -15.72 1.54
C GLN A 295 0.51 -14.89 0.24
N ALA A 296 1.01 -13.67 0.26
CA ALA A 296 0.98 -12.77 -0.89
C ALA A 296 1.77 -13.33 -2.10
N LEU A 297 2.89 -14.02 -1.84
CA LEU A 297 3.66 -14.76 -2.86
C LEU A 297 2.95 -16.04 -3.30
N ALA A 298 2.41 -16.83 -2.38
CA ALA A 298 1.67 -18.05 -2.69
C ALA A 298 0.47 -17.78 -3.63
N LYS A 299 -0.28 -16.71 -3.39
CA LYS A 299 -1.37 -16.22 -4.29
C LYS A 299 -0.90 -15.80 -5.69
N ARG A 300 0.41 -15.68 -5.90
CA ARG A 300 1.06 -15.40 -7.20
C ARG A 300 1.69 -16.66 -7.81
N GLY A 301 1.40 -17.83 -7.23
CA GLY A 301 1.90 -19.13 -7.66
C GLY A 301 3.31 -19.46 -7.18
N TRP A 302 3.82 -18.78 -6.15
CA TRP A 302 5.13 -19.11 -5.58
C TRP A 302 5.03 -20.25 -4.58
N GLN A 303 6.02 -21.13 -4.61
CA GLN A 303 6.27 -22.10 -3.55
C GLN A 303 7.16 -21.45 -2.49
N VAL A 304 6.62 -21.27 -1.29
CA VAL A 304 7.29 -20.52 -0.21
C VAL A 304 7.70 -21.47 0.90
N THR A 305 8.99 -21.51 1.25
CA THR A 305 9.45 -22.15 2.48
C THR A 305 9.53 -21.10 3.59
N LEU A 306 8.61 -21.18 4.55
CA LEU A 306 8.54 -20.28 5.71
C LEU A 306 9.28 -20.93 6.88
N ILE A 307 10.35 -20.31 7.37
CA ILE A 307 11.24 -20.87 8.39
C ILE A 307 11.26 -19.94 9.61
N ASP A 308 11.07 -20.46 10.82
CA ASP A 308 11.28 -19.70 12.06
C ASP A 308 12.02 -20.55 13.10
N ALA A 309 12.65 -19.87 14.05
CA ALA A 309 13.26 -20.50 15.22
C ALA A 309 12.22 -20.94 16.27
N GLN A 310 10.99 -20.44 16.19
CA GLN A 310 9.88 -20.80 17.07
C GLN A 310 9.13 -22.03 16.56
N SER A 311 8.50 -22.76 17.49
CA SER A 311 7.67 -23.93 17.21
C SER A 311 6.33 -23.59 16.57
N GLU A 312 5.81 -22.38 16.85
CA GLU A 312 4.55 -21.87 16.28
C GLU A 312 4.75 -20.54 15.57
N VAL A 313 3.95 -20.31 14.52
CA VAL A 313 3.85 -19.02 13.85
C VAL A 313 3.26 -17.96 14.79
N GLY A 314 3.69 -16.72 14.62
CA GLY A 314 3.25 -15.59 15.42
C GLY A 314 3.76 -15.62 16.86
N ASN A 315 4.76 -16.42 17.22
CA ASN A 315 5.23 -16.54 18.60
C ASN A 315 6.32 -15.51 19.02
N GLY A 316 6.76 -14.65 18.10
CA GLY A 316 7.61 -13.49 18.40
C GLY A 316 6.78 -12.25 18.81
N ALA A 317 7.20 -11.05 18.40
CA ALA A 317 6.46 -9.80 18.67
C ALA A 317 5.02 -9.76 18.10
N SER A 318 4.68 -10.67 17.19
CA SER A 318 3.33 -10.86 16.65
C SER A 318 2.43 -11.72 17.54
N GLY A 319 2.89 -12.11 18.74
CA GLY A 319 2.16 -12.99 19.64
C GLY A 319 1.04 -12.34 20.45
N ASN A 320 0.80 -11.04 20.28
CA ASN A 320 -0.28 -10.34 20.96
C ASN A 320 -1.65 -10.75 20.40
N THR A 321 -2.47 -11.36 21.24
CA THR A 321 -3.83 -11.83 20.92
C THR A 321 -4.89 -10.72 20.96
N GLN A 322 -4.53 -9.53 21.42
CA GLN A 322 -5.37 -8.34 21.47
C GLN A 322 -4.56 -7.11 21.04
N ALA A 323 -4.07 -7.10 19.80
CA ALA A 323 -3.28 -6.01 19.26
C ALA A 323 -4.17 -4.93 18.61
N VAL A 324 -3.90 -3.66 18.93
CA VAL A 324 -4.68 -2.52 18.43
C VAL A 324 -4.25 -2.13 17.02
N LEU A 325 -5.22 -1.99 16.12
CA LEU A 325 -5.05 -1.44 14.77
C LEU A 325 -5.48 0.03 14.77
N TYR A 326 -4.56 0.95 14.49
CA TYR A 326 -4.88 2.36 14.21
C TYR A 326 -3.71 3.08 13.51
N PRO A 327 -3.97 4.14 12.72
CA PRO A 327 -2.94 4.94 12.07
C PRO A 327 -2.34 5.97 13.03
N LYS A 328 -1.19 6.53 12.66
CA LYS A 328 -0.74 7.84 13.16
C LYS A 328 -1.19 8.91 12.18
N LEU A 329 -2.19 9.69 12.56
CA LEU A 329 -2.72 10.80 11.77
C LEU A 329 -1.93 12.10 12.01
N SER A 330 -1.91 12.98 11.01
CA SER A 330 -1.31 14.31 11.11
C SER A 330 -1.91 15.24 10.06
N ALA A 331 -2.11 16.50 10.43
CA ALA A 331 -2.50 17.55 9.50
C ALA A 331 -1.37 17.92 8.50
N TYR A 332 -0.15 17.40 8.71
CA TYR A 332 1.01 17.66 7.90
C TYR A 332 1.48 16.42 7.12
N ARG A 333 1.91 16.67 5.88
CA ARG A 333 2.47 15.64 5.01
C ARG A 333 3.90 15.33 5.41
N SER A 334 4.13 14.08 5.78
CA SER A 334 5.45 13.48 5.96
C SER A 334 5.44 12.08 5.36
N PRO A 335 6.60 11.51 4.99
CA PRO A 335 6.67 10.13 4.51
C PRO A 335 5.99 9.12 5.47
N LEU A 336 6.19 9.30 6.78
CA LEU A 336 5.58 8.45 7.81
C LEU A 336 4.05 8.57 7.83
N THR A 337 3.51 9.78 7.82
CA THR A 337 2.07 10.00 7.95
C THR A 337 1.32 9.59 6.68
N LEU A 338 1.91 9.81 5.50
CA LEU A 338 1.40 9.31 4.22
C LEU A 338 1.40 7.78 4.16
N PHE A 339 2.50 7.14 4.57
CA PHE A 339 2.58 5.70 4.62
C PHE A 339 1.58 5.10 5.62
N MET A 340 1.46 5.67 6.82
CA MET A 340 0.52 5.22 7.84
C MET A 340 -0.93 5.28 7.36
N LEU A 341 -1.33 6.36 6.69
CA LEU A 341 -2.68 6.50 6.13
C LEU A 341 -2.94 5.45 5.05
N ASN A 342 -2.06 5.33 4.06
CA ASN A 342 -2.21 4.36 2.97
C ASN A 342 -2.25 2.92 3.51
N ALA A 343 -1.35 2.61 4.44
CA ALA A 343 -1.25 1.28 5.02
C ALA A 343 -2.46 0.94 5.89
N PHE A 344 -2.96 1.90 6.68
CA PHE A 344 -4.17 1.71 7.50
C PHE A 344 -5.41 1.44 6.65
N LEU A 345 -5.66 2.23 5.61
CA LEU A 345 -6.82 2.03 4.73
C LEU A 345 -6.74 0.69 3.99
N PHE A 346 -5.55 0.31 3.54
CA PHE A 346 -5.32 -1.00 2.95
C PHE A 346 -5.57 -2.14 3.96
N ALA A 347 -4.96 -2.05 5.14
CA ALA A 347 -5.11 -3.03 6.21
C ALA A 347 -6.57 -3.18 6.67
N HIS A 348 -7.30 -2.07 6.82
CA HIS A 348 -8.72 -2.08 7.18
C HIS A 348 -9.55 -2.89 6.20
N ARG A 349 -9.35 -2.72 4.88
CA ARG A 349 -10.09 -3.50 3.87
C ARG A 349 -9.82 -4.99 4.00
N ILE A 350 -8.55 -5.37 4.09
CA ILE A 350 -8.14 -6.78 4.24
C ILE A 350 -8.74 -7.39 5.51
N TYR A 351 -8.56 -6.74 6.65
CA TYR A 351 -9.02 -7.27 7.92
C TYR A 351 -10.55 -7.29 8.02
N SER A 352 -11.25 -6.29 7.48
CA SER A 352 -12.71 -6.31 7.39
C SER A 352 -13.24 -7.51 6.61
N GLN A 353 -12.59 -7.90 5.51
CA GLN A 353 -12.96 -9.10 4.76
C GLN A 353 -12.66 -10.38 5.55
N LEU A 354 -11.54 -10.45 6.27
CA LEU A 354 -11.18 -11.61 7.10
C LEU A 354 -12.12 -11.78 8.30
N LEU A 355 -12.50 -10.70 8.97
CA LEU A 355 -13.38 -10.73 10.15
C LEU A 355 -14.82 -11.15 9.82
N ARG A 356 -15.23 -11.10 8.55
CA ARG A 356 -16.50 -11.71 8.09
C ARG A 356 -16.45 -13.25 8.12
N LYS A 357 -15.25 -13.84 8.11
CA LYS A 357 -15.03 -15.29 8.05
C LYS A 357 -14.46 -15.87 9.35
N HIS A 358 -13.81 -15.05 10.16
CA HIS A 358 -13.08 -15.48 11.35
C HIS A 358 -13.36 -14.55 12.54
N ASP A 359 -13.72 -15.11 13.69
CA ASP A 359 -13.90 -14.36 14.94
C ASP A 359 -12.54 -14.21 15.66
N ILE A 360 -11.73 -13.26 15.18
CA ILE A 360 -10.36 -13.01 15.67
C ILE A 360 -10.14 -11.54 16.05
N GLY A 361 -11.21 -10.76 16.24
CA GLY A 361 -11.11 -9.34 16.55
C GLY A 361 -12.36 -8.56 16.17
N LYS A 362 -12.29 -7.24 16.37
CA LYS A 362 -13.38 -6.31 16.03
C LYS A 362 -12.81 -4.99 15.50
N LEU A 363 -13.38 -4.50 14.40
CA LEU A 363 -13.09 -3.19 13.81
C LEU A 363 -14.24 -2.21 14.08
N SER A 364 -14.57 -2.02 15.35
CA SER A 364 -15.64 -1.14 15.82
C SER A 364 -15.12 0.24 16.27
N GLY A 365 -13.88 0.57 15.90
CA GLY A 365 -13.20 1.80 16.23
C GLY A 365 -12.32 1.73 17.48
N ILE A 366 -11.53 2.78 17.67
CA ILE A 366 -10.77 3.06 18.90
C ILE A 366 -10.99 4.51 19.32
N LEU A 367 -10.74 4.82 20.59
CA LEU A 367 -10.72 6.19 21.09
C LEU A 367 -9.31 6.56 21.54
N GLN A 368 -8.71 7.53 20.86
CA GLN A 368 -7.45 8.15 21.28
C GLN A 368 -7.77 9.33 22.20
N LEU A 369 -7.59 9.13 23.50
CA LEU A 369 -7.98 10.09 24.53
C LEU A 369 -7.14 11.36 24.47
N ALA A 370 -7.76 12.51 24.67
CA ALA A 370 -7.06 13.77 24.91
C ALA A 370 -6.62 13.84 26.38
N PHE A 371 -5.69 12.97 26.78
CA PHE A 371 -5.30 12.78 28.20
C PHE A 371 -4.30 13.82 28.73
N ASN A 372 -3.79 14.71 27.88
CA ASN A 372 -2.99 15.88 28.25
C ASN A 372 -3.09 16.98 27.17
N ASP A 373 -2.65 18.19 27.52
CA ASP A 373 -2.72 19.37 26.64
C ASP A 373 -2.00 19.19 25.30
N ARG A 374 -0.88 18.46 25.29
CA ARG A 374 -0.10 18.20 24.08
C ARG A 374 -0.88 17.33 23.10
N GLU A 375 -1.49 16.26 23.59
CA GLU A 375 -2.29 15.34 22.79
C GLU A 375 -3.57 16.03 22.32
N GLN A 376 -4.23 16.80 23.19
CA GLN A 376 -5.39 17.62 22.82
C GLN A 376 -5.04 18.60 21.69
N ALA A 377 -3.95 19.36 21.81
CA ALA A 377 -3.50 20.28 20.77
C ALA A 377 -3.16 19.57 19.45
N SER A 378 -2.53 18.39 19.53
CA SER A 378 -2.24 17.56 18.36
C SER A 378 -3.52 17.10 17.66
N GLN A 379 -4.53 16.67 18.42
CA GLN A 379 -5.83 16.24 17.89
C GLN A 379 -6.62 17.41 17.29
N LEU A 380 -6.68 18.56 17.98
CA LEU A 380 -7.31 19.78 17.46
C LEU A 380 -6.67 20.25 16.15
N SER A 381 -5.37 20.04 15.97
CA SER A 381 -4.71 20.36 14.69
C SER A 381 -5.28 19.57 13.49
N LEU A 382 -5.94 18.45 13.73
CA LEU A 382 -6.57 17.60 12.70
C LEU A 382 -7.96 18.09 12.29
N GLU A 383 -8.60 18.98 13.04
CA GLU A 383 -10.02 19.35 12.88
C GLU A 383 -10.40 19.67 11.43
N LYS A 384 -9.67 20.60 10.79
CA LYS A 384 -9.93 20.99 9.40
C LYS A 384 -9.76 19.84 8.41
N TRP A 385 -8.81 18.94 8.69
CA TRP A 385 -8.52 17.81 7.81
C TRP A 385 -9.55 16.70 7.98
N LEU A 386 -9.97 16.39 9.21
CA LEU A 386 -11.01 15.41 9.50
C LEU A 386 -12.41 15.89 9.10
N ALA A 387 -12.67 17.19 9.13
CA ALA A 387 -13.91 17.74 8.59
C ALA A 387 -14.10 17.42 7.10
N ALA A 388 -13.00 17.28 6.34
CA ALA A 388 -13.04 16.84 4.94
C ALA A 388 -13.11 15.31 4.78
N TYR A 389 -12.79 14.55 5.84
CA TYR A 389 -12.68 13.09 5.85
C TYR A 389 -13.23 12.48 7.15
N PRO A 390 -14.52 12.68 7.47
CA PRO A 390 -15.11 12.22 8.73
C PRO A 390 -15.02 10.69 8.90
N GLU A 391 -14.90 9.93 7.81
CA GLU A 391 -14.71 8.48 7.81
C GLU A 391 -13.34 8.07 8.38
N LEU A 392 -12.34 8.96 8.37
CA LEU A 392 -11.03 8.68 8.98
C LEU A 392 -11.03 8.88 10.50
N GLY A 393 -11.89 9.75 11.01
CA GLY A 393 -11.97 10.02 12.44
C GLY A 393 -12.74 11.29 12.75
N VAL A 394 -13.26 11.35 13.98
CA VAL A 394 -14.09 12.44 14.48
C VAL A 394 -13.55 12.85 15.84
N LEU A 395 -13.35 14.16 16.04
CA LEU A 395 -13.09 14.71 17.36
C LEU A 395 -14.39 14.68 18.15
N VAL A 396 -14.38 14.03 19.30
CA VAL A 396 -15.54 13.86 20.18
C VAL A 396 -15.29 14.54 21.51
N ASP A 397 -16.32 15.14 22.07
CA ASP A 397 -16.31 15.65 23.43
C ASP A 397 -16.44 14.50 24.45
N GLN A 398 -16.51 14.84 25.73
CA GLN A 398 -16.62 13.88 26.83
C GLN A 398 -17.89 13.02 26.77
N GLU A 399 -19.02 13.62 26.38
CA GLU A 399 -20.32 12.94 26.35
C GLU A 399 -20.34 11.90 25.23
N CYS A 400 -19.97 12.30 24.01
CA CYS A 400 -19.84 11.38 22.89
C CYS A 400 -18.75 10.32 23.15
N ALA A 401 -17.62 10.69 23.74
CA ALA A 401 -16.57 9.73 24.11
C ALA A 401 -17.08 8.65 25.07
N THR A 402 -17.85 9.04 26.09
CA THR A 402 -18.48 8.14 27.06
C THR A 402 -19.46 7.18 26.39
N GLU A 403 -20.32 7.69 25.51
CA GLU A 403 -21.31 6.88 24.80
C GLU A 403 -20.64 5.79 23.94
N VAL A 404 -19.64 6.19 23.15
CA VAL A 404 -18.92 5.30 22.23
C VAL A 404 -18.08 4.29 23.01
N ALA A 405 -17.40 4.71 24.08
CA ALA A 405 -16.60 3.83 24.94
C ALA A 405 -17.47 2.85 25.74
N GLY A 406 -18.70 3.23 26.11
CA GLY A 406 -19.59 2.45 26.97
C GLY A 406 -19.28 2.55 28.47
N ILE A 407 -18.28 3.35 28.84
CA ILE A 407 -17.90 3.66 30.22
C ILE A 407 -17.74 5.18 30.36
N HIS A 408 -17.96 5.71 31.56
CA HIS A 408 -17.83 7.15 31.80
C HIS A 408 -16.37 7.59 31.67
N LEU A 409 -16.14 8.61 30.85
CA LEU A 409 -14.83 9.22 30.61
C LEU A 409 -14.85 10.68 31.08
N ASN A 410 -13.69 11.16 31.53
CA ASN A 410 -13.51 12.54 32.00
C ASN A 410 -12.88 13.45 30.93
N THR A 411 -12.72 12.94 29.72
CA THR A 411 -12.17 13.67 28.58
C THR A 411 -12.78 13.18 27.28
N GLY A 412 -12.73 14.04 26.26
CA GLY A 412 -12.99 13.66 24.88
C GLY A 412 -11.76 13.04 24.21
N GLY A 413 -11.76 13.09 22.88
CA GLY A 413 -10.59 12.67 22.11
C GLY A 413 -10.88 12.50 20.64
N LEU A 414 -10.06 11.68 19.99
CA LEU A 414 -10.22 11.33 18.58
C LEU A 414 -10.77 9.90 18.46
N PHE A 415 -12.01 9.78 17.99
CA PHE A 415 -12.61 8.50 17.61
C PHE A 415 -12.18 8.13 16.18
N ILE A 416 -11.64 6.93 15.98
CA ILE A 416 -11.21 6.43 14.67
C ILE A 416 -12.07 5.21 14.30
N PRO A 417 -13.12 5.35 13.48
CA PRO A 417 -14.17 4.33 13.34
C PRO A 417 -13.68 3.04 12.66
N HIS A 418 -12.76 3.15 11.70
CA HIS A 418 -12.22 2.00 10.96
C HIS A 418 -11.10 1.24 11.69
N SER A 419 -10.77 1.67 12.91
CA SER A 419 -9.78 1.02 13.77
C SER A 419 -10.39 -0.09 14.61
N GLY A 420 -9.58 -0.74 15.44
CA GLY A 420 -10.07 -1.72 16.40
C GLY A 420 -8.95 -2.58 16.95
N TRP A 421 -9.21 -3.87 17.13
CA TRP A 421 -8.20 -4.82 17.60
C TRP A 421 -8.34 -6.19 16.94
N LEU A 422 -7.23 -6.90 16.83
CA LEU A 422 -7.16 -8.25 16.27
C LEU A 422 -6.18 -9.14 17.05
N ASP A 423 -6.45 -10.44 17.02
CA ASP A 423 -5.52 -11.49 17.42
C ASP A 423 -4.45 -11.67 16.33
N SER A 424 -3.26 -11.13 16.58
CA SER A 424 -2.15 -11.18 15.63
C SER A 424 -1.61 -12.59 15.44
N ARG A 425 -1.71 -13.45 16.45
CA ARG A 425 -1.26 -14.84 16.37
C ARG A 425 -2.22 -15.65 15.49
N ALA A 426 -3.53 -15.45 15.66
CA ALA A 426 -4.54 -16.08 14.80
C ALA A 426 -4.38 -15.66 13.33
N LEU A 427 -4.09 -14.38 13.05
CA LEU A 427 -3.76 -13.92 11.70
C LEU A 427 -2.56 -14.67 11.10
N CYS A 428 -1.47 -14.82 11.86
CA CYS A 428 -0.29 -15.56 11.39
C CYS A 428 -0.63 -17.01 11.04
N LYS A 429 -1.46 -17.68 11.86
CA LYS A 429 -1.92 -19.05 11.63
C LYS A 429 -2.74 -19.16 10.34
N ILE A 430 -3.73 -18.28 10.14
CA ILE A 430 -4.56 -18.25 8.93
C ILE A 430 -3.70 -18.08 7.68
N PHE A 431 -2.79 -17.10 7.67
CA PHE A 431 -1.97 -16.81 6.48
C PHE A 431 -0.93 -17.89 6.18
N SER A 432 -0.39 -18.55 7.21
CA SER A 432 0.58 -19.65 7.03
C SER A 432 -0.01 -20.92 6.40
N GLN A 433 -1.34 -21.03 6.35
CA GLN A 433 -2.06 -22.19 5.83
C GLN A 433 -2.43 -22.07 4.34
N GLU A 434 -2.04 -20.99 3.66
CA GLU A 434 -2.27 -20.83 2.23
C GLU A 434 -1.56 -21.94 1.43
N GLU A 435 -2.23 -22.44 0.38
CA GLU A 435 -1.64 -23.43 -0.52
C GLU A 435 -0.35 -22.90 -1.15
N GLY A 436 0.70 -23.72 -1.18
CA GLY A 436 2.02 -23.33 -1.67
C GLY A 436 2.98 -22.84 -0.59
N ILE A 437 2.55 -22.76 0.68
CA ILE A 437 3.44 -22.49 1.82
C ILE A 437 3.85 -23.80 2.50
N ASN A 438 5.16 -24.00 2.64
CA ASN A 438 5.78 -25.06 3.44
C ASN A 438 6.36 -24.46 4.72
N TRP A 439 5.78 -24.82 5.87
CA TRP A 439 6.17 -24.31 7.20
C TRP A 439 7.23 -25.19 7.86
N ILE A 440 8.35 -24.59 8.26
CA ILE A 440 9.50 -25.23 8.92
C ILE A 440 9.72 -24.55 10.30
N PRO A 441 9.23 -25.16 11.39
CA PRO A 441 9.43 -24.65 12.75
C PRO A 441 10.82 -24.96 13.31
N ASP A 442 11.11 -24.45 14.51
CA ASP A 442 12.24 -24.84 15.37
C ASP A 442 13.63 -24.77 14.69
N THR A 443 13.78 -23.88 13.71
CA THR A 443 14.94 -23.81 12.84
C THR A 443 15.57 -22.42 12.90
N ALA A 444 16.57 -22.26 13.76
CA ALA A 444 17.30 -21.00 13.89
C ALA A 444 18.35 -20.83 12.78
N ILE A 445 18.22 -19.77 11.97
CA ILE A 445 19.18 -19.42 10.93
C ILE A 445 20.20 -18.42 11.48
N ARG A 446 21.50 -18.73 11.36
CA ARG A 446 22.60 -17.87 11.83
C ARG A 446 23.40 -17.23 10.69
N GLU A 447 23.35 -17.82 9.51
CA GLU A 447 24.13 -17.39 8.35
C GLU A 447 23.31 -17.59 7.08
N LEU A 448 23.57 -16.73 6.08
CA LEU A 448 22.99 -16.81 4.74
C LEU A 448 24.10 -17.08 3.75
N VAL A 449 24.00 -18.20 3.02
CA VAL A 449 25.00 -18.60 2.04
C VAL A 449 24.43 -18.45 0.63
N PHE A 450 25.10 -17.68 -0.22
CA PHE A 450 24.75 -17.54 -1.63
C PHE A 450 25.76 -18.29 -2.50
N ARG A 451 25.29 -19.29 -3.26
CA ARG A 451 26.12 -20.08 -4.20
C ARG A 451 25.27 -20.59 -5.35
N ASN A 452 25.87 -20.70 -6.54
CA ASN A 452 25.18 -21.15 -7.75
C ASN A 452 23.86 -20.39 -8.00
N GLU A 453 23.91 -19.06 -7.85
CA GLU A 453 22.76 -18.15 -8.05
C GLU A 453 21.57 -18.37 -7.10
N GLN A 454 21.75 -19.13 -6.01
CA GLN A 454 20.70 -19.42 -5.05
C GLN A 454 21.16 -19.15 -3.61
N TRP A 455 20.20 -18.81 -2.76
CA TRP A 455 20.35 -18.77 -1.31
C TRP A 455 20.14 -20.15 -0.72
N HIS A 456 21.03 -20.58 0.18
CA HIS A 456 20.99 -21.86 0.87
C HIS A 456 20.86 -21.64 2.37
N VAL A 457 19.79 -22.15 2.98
CA VAL A 457 19.57 -22.10 4.44
C VAL A 457 18.83 -23.35 4.91
N ALA A 458 19.29 -23.97 6.00
CA ALA A 458 18.67 -25.16 6.62
C ALA A 458 18.32 -26.30 5.64
N GLY A 459 19.14 -26.55 4.61
CA GLY A 459 18.90 -27.58 3.61
C GLY A 459 17.91 -27.21 2.50
N HIS A 460 17.37 -26.00 2.51
CA HIS A 460 16.51 -25.44 1.46
C HIS A 460 17.30 -24.47 0.58
N GLN A 461 16.90 -24.37 -0.69
CA GLN A 461 17.49 -23.43 -1.64
C GLN A 461 16.44 -22.72 -2.50
N ALA A 462 16.68 -21.45 -2.82
CA ALA A 462 15.85 -20.65 -3.71
C ALA A 462 16.63 -19.45 -4.29
N GLU A 463 16.23 -18.96 -5.45
CA GLU A 463 16.77 -17.70 -6.02
C GLU A 463 16.37 -16.48 -5.17
N VAL A 464 15.26 -16.58 -4.44
CA VAL A 464 14.71 -15.50 -3.60
C VAL A 464 14.74 -15.89 -2.12
N LEU A 465 15.35 -15.04 -1.29
CA LEU A 465 15.29 -15.13 0.17
C LEU A 465 14.81 -13.80 0.77
N ILE A 466 13.87 -13.87 1.70
CA ILE A 466 13.35 -12.70 2.40
C ILE A 466 13.59 -12.80 3.90
N ILE A 467 14.20 -11.76 4.46
CA ILE A 467 14.43 -11.59 5.89
C ILE A 467 13.20 -10.87 6.50
N ALA A 468 12.45 -11.58 7.34
CA ALA A 468 11.27 -11.09 8.05
C ALA A 468 11.26 -11.50 9.55
N ASN A 469 12.42 -11.84 10.11
CA ASN A 469 12.63 -12.36 11.48
C ASN A 469 12.68 -11.24 12.55
N GLY A 470 11.90 -10.18 12.35
CA GLY A 470 11.66 -9.16 13.37
C GLY A 470 12.93 -8.42 13.83
N ASN A 471 13.22 -8.48 15.13
CA ASN A 471 14.33 -7.76 15.75
C ASN A 471 15.71 -8.37 15.45
N GLN A 472 15.74 -9.59 14.92
CA GLN A 472 16.95 -10.29 14.49
C GLN A 472 17.31 -10.02 13.03
N ALA A 473 16.60 -9.13 12.34
CA ALA A 473 16.79 -8.88 10.92
C ALA A 473 18.16 -8.27 10.57
N ASN A 474 18.88 -7.67 11.53
CA ASN A 474 20.25 -7.17 11.37
C ASN A 474 21.32 -8.12 11.95
N GLN A 475 21.01 -9.41 12.18
CA GLN A 475 21.99 -10.37 12.70
C GLN A 475 22.94 -10.93 11.62
N PHE A 476 22.57 -10.82 10.34
CA PHE A 476 23.32 -11.41 9.23
C PHE A 476 24.37 -10.42 8.71
N SER A 477 25.46 -10.93 8.12
CA SER A 477 26.54 -10.10 7.58
C SER A 477 26.05 -9.13 6.49
N GLN A 478 25.05 -9.53 5.70
CA GLN A 478 24.44 -8.71 4.66
C GLN A 478 23.54 -7.58 5.21
N THR A 479 23.15 -7.64 6.49
CA THR A 479 22.18 -6.71 7.08
C THR A 479 22.65 -6.07 8.40
N SER A 480 23.87 -6.35 8.85
CA SER A 480 24.39 -5.89 10.14
C SER A 480 24.52 -4.37 10.27
N PHE A 481 24.64 -3.65 9.14
CA PHE A 481 24.71 -2.19 9.11
C PHE A 481 23.35 -1.50 9.36
N LEU A 482 22.24 -2.24 9.31
CA LEU A 482 20.91 -1.64 9.42
C LEU A 482 20.65 -1.15 10.86
N PRO A 483 20.15 0.08 11.04
CA PRO A 483 19.96 0.70 12.36
C PRO A 483 18.64 0.24 13.01
N LEU A 484 18.49 -1.08 13.19
CA LEU A 484 17.35 -1.68 13.89
C LEU A 484 17.61 -1.74 15.39
N LYS A 485 16.66 -1.18 16.15
CA LYS A 485 16.65 -1.22 17.62
C LYS A 485 15.64 -2.22 18.12
N SER A 486 16.06 -3.03 19.09
CA SER A 486 15.16 -3.91 19.84
C SER A 486 14.40 -3.14 20.90
N ILE A 487 13.09 -3.37 21.01
CA ILE A 487 12.24 -2.74 22.02
C ILE A 487 11.35 -3.81 22.64
N ARG A 488 11.66 -4.24 23.86
CA ARG A 488 10.77 -5.13 24.61
C ARG A 488 9.54 -4.36 25.07
N GLY A 489 8.37 -4.98 25.00
CA GLY A 489 7.17 -4.51 25.69
C GLY A 489 6.37 -5.67 26.23
N GLN A 490 5.69 -5.40 27.34
CA GLN A 490 4.81 -6.34 28.02
C GLN A 490 3.38 -5.82 28.02
N MET A 491 2.46 -6.72 27.69
CA MET A 491 1.03 -6.63 27.92
C MET A 491 0.69 -7.36 29.21
N THR A 492 -0.26 -6.82 29.95
CA THR A 492 -0.79 -7.42 31.19
C THR A 492 -2.27 -7.72 30.97
N MET A 493 -2.73 -8.87 31.45
CA MET A 493 -4.13 -9.27 31.34
C MET A 493 -4.77 -9.29 32.73
N ILE A 494 -5.88 -8.58 32.86
CA ILE A 494 -6.66 -8.48 34.11
C ILE A 494 -8.07 -9.02 33.90
N ARG A 495 -8.71 -9.50 34.96
CA ARG A 495 -10.11 -9.96 34.88
C ARG A 495 -11.05 -8.78 34.65
N SER A 496 -12.07 -8.97 33.83
CA SER A 496 -13.19 -8.03 33.75
C SER A 496 -14.10 -8.17 34.98
N ASN A 497 -14.88 -7.12 35.25
CA ASN A 497 -15.96 -7.11 36.22
C ASN A 497 -17.20 -6.41 35.63
N LEU A 498 -18.31 -6.37 36.37
CA LEU A 498 -19.58 -5.77 35.93
C LEU A 498 -19.49 -4.30 35.49
N HIS A 499 -18.47 -3.56 35.94
CA HIS A 499 -18.22 -2.18 35.52
C HIS A 499 -17.34 -2.15 34.27
N SER A 500 -16.21 -2.85 34.28
CA SER A 500 -15.21 -2.79 33.21
C SER A 500 -15.64 -3.52 31.94
N GLU A 501 -16.49 -4.54 32.04
CA GLU A 501 -17.02 -5.28 30.88
C GLU A 501 -17.87 -4.42 29.94
N LYS A 502 -18.35 -3.27 30.42
CA LYS A 502 -19.10 -2.29 29.61
C LYS A 502 -18.24 -1.59 28.56
N LEU A 503 -16.91 -1.65 28.69
CA LEU A 503 -16.00 -1.07 27.70
C LEU A 503 -16.20 -1.74 26.32
N LYS A 504 -16.65 -0.97 25.33
CA LYS A 504 -17.00 -1.46 23.99
C LYS A 504 -15.84 -1.42 23.00
N ILE A 505 -14.97 -0.43 23.11
CA ILE A 505 -13.86 -0.17 22.17
C ILE A 505 -12.53 0.05 22.90
N PRO A 506 -11.37 -0.15 22.24
CA PRO A 506 -10.08 0.14 22.87
C PRO A 506 -9.91 1.63 23.18
N LEU A 507 -9.37 1.93 24.35
CA LEU A 507 -8.94 3.28 24.75
C LEU A 507 -7.42 3.39 24.66
N CYS A 508 -6.93 4.42 23.98
CA CYS A 508 -5.52 4.71 23.80
C CYS A 508 -5.16 6.07 24.42
N GLY A 509 -4.20 6.10 25.34
CA GLY A 509 -3.68 7.29 26.03
C GLY A 509 -2.22 7.11 26.43
N ASP A 510 -1.86 7.40 27.69
CA ASP A 510 -0.55 7.04 28.29
C ASP A 510 -0.47 5.53 28.59
N GLY A 511 -0.66 4.72 27.55
CA GLY A 511 -0.99 3.30 27.61
C GLY A 511 -2.26 3.00 26.82
N HIS A 512 -2.77 1.78 26.92
CA HIS A 512 -4.06 1.41 26.34
C HIS A 512 -4.71 0.27 27.12
N VAL A 513 -6.03 0.21 27.04
CA VAL A 513 -6.88 -0.88 27.54
C VAL A 513 -7.82 -1.32 26.44
N LEU A 514 -7.95 -2.63 26.27
CA LEU A 514 -8.86 -3.23 25.30
C LEU A 514 -10.17 -3.71 25.96
N PRO A 515 -11.28 -3.79 25.20
CA PRO A 515 -12.52 -4.41 25.65
C PRO A 515 -12.30 -5.83 26.18
N ALA A 516 -13.20 -6.26 27.06
CA ALA A 516 -13.14 -7.61 27.61
C ALA A 516 -13.27 -8.65 26.49
N ASN A 517 -12.33 -9.58 26.43
CA ASN A 517 -12.38 -10.76 25.58
C ASN A 517 -12.20 -12.00 26.45
N LYS A 518 -13.17 -12.93 26.42
CA LYS A 518 -13.18 -14.12 27.28
C LYS A 518 -12.99 -13.80 28.77
N GLY A 519 -13.61 -12.72 29.24
CA GLY A 519 -13.56 -12.27 30.65
C GLY A 519 -12.27 -11.56 31.07
N MET A 520 -11.41 -11.15 30.13
CA MET A 520 -10.15 -10.45 30.42
C MET A 520 -10.00 -9.18 29.59
N HIS A 521 -9.39 -8.15 30.20
CA HIS A 521 -8.87 -6.99 29.49
C HIS A 521 -7.36 -7.15 29.30
N ALA A 522 -6.88 -6.86 28.10
CA ALA A 522 -5.46 -6.64 27.86
C ALA A 522 -5.14 -5.15 28.04
N ILE A 523 -4.07 -4.85 28.78
CA ILE A 523 -3.57 -3.50 29.04
C ILE A 523 -2.08 -3.42 28.72
N GLY A 524 -1.64 -2.26 28.25
CA GLY A 524 -0.21 -2.10 27.98
C GLY A 524 0.18 -0.82 27.25
N ALA A 525 1.39 -0.76 26.68
CA ALA A 525 2.48 -1.71 26.92
C ALA A 525 3.69 -0.99 27.52
N THR A 526 4.51 -1.71 28.27
CA THR A 526 5.83 -1.22 28.66
C THR A 526 6.73 -1.02 27.43
N TYR A 527 7.82 -0.27 27.60
CA TYR A 527 8.72 0.10 26.51
C TYR A 527 10.16 0.15 27.02
N HIS A 528 10.92 -0.91 26.74
CA HIS A 528 12.31 -1.06 27.18
C HIS A 528 13.22 -1.12 25.95
N LEU A 529 14.00 -0.05 25.75
CA LEU A 529 14.96 0.07 24.65
C LEU A 529 16.12 -0.91 24.84
N ASP A 530 16.61 -1.44 23.71
CA ASP A 530 17.75 -2.36 23.60
C ASP A 530 17.59 -3.70 24.36
N ALA A 531 16.40 -3.97 24.91
CA ALA A 531 16.04 -5.23 25.54
C ALA A 531 15.65 -6.28 24.48
N THR A 532 16.35 -7.42 24.48
CA THR A 532 16.25 -8.47 23.46
C THR A 532 15.55 -9.76 23.92
N LYS A 533 15.29 -9.91 25.22
CA LYS A 533 14.62 -11.09 25.80
C LYS A 533 13.12 -10.88 25.89
N GLN A 534 12.32 -11.93 25.67
CA GLN A 534 10.85 -11.90 25.79
C GLN A 534 10.36 -12.24 27.21
N THR A 535 11.21 -12.04 28.22
CA THR A 535 10.88 -12.33 29.63
C THR A 535 9.82 -11.35 30.13
N CYS A 536 8.81 -11.85 30.84
CA CYS A 536 7.87 -11.02 31.59
C CYS A 536 8.42 -10.71 32.99
N TYR A 537 8.14 -9.51 33.50
CA TYR A 537 8.54 -9.07 34.83
C TYR A 537 7.34 -8.53 35.60
N GLU A 538 7.30 -8.73 36.91
CA GLU A 538 6.20 -8.24 37.74
C GLU A 538 6.14 -6.71 37.83
N ASP A 539 7.29 -6.03 37.78
CA ASP A 539 7.31 -4.56 37.80
C ASP A 539 6.72 -3.97 36.52
N ASP A 540 6.75 -4.68 35.40
CA ASP A 540 6.05 -4.29 34.19
C ASP A 540 4.52 -4.42 34.34
N ASN A 541 4.04 -5.45 35.05
CA ASN A 541 2.62 -5.58 35.38
C ASN A 541 2.16 -4.41 36.24
N LYS A 542 2.92 -4.09 37.30
CA LYS A 542 2.66 -2.92 38.15
C LYS A 542 2.69 -1.61 37.35
N SER A 543 3.65 -1.46 36.42
CA SER A 543 3.73 -0.27 35.57
C SER A 543 2.52 -0.14 34.63
N ASN A 544 2.04 -1.24 34.05
CA ASN A 544 0.86 -1.21 33.18
C ASN A 544 -0.41 -0.92 33.99
N LEU A 545 -0.57 -1.50 35.18
CA LEU A 545 -1.68 -1.20 36.10
C LEU A 545 -1.65 0.28 36.53
N ALA A 546 -0.49 0.81 36.89
CA ALA A 546 -0.35 2.22 37.25
C ALA A 546 -0.70 3.18 36.10
N ARG A 547 -0.48 2.77 34.84
CA ARG A 547 -0.91 3.51 33.65
C ARG A 547 -2.41 3.39 33.40
N LEU A 548 -2.99 2.22 33.64
CA LEU A 548 -4.45 2.00 33.56
C LEU A 548 -5.19 2.95 34.50
N GLU A 549 -4.71 3.12 35.74
CA GLU A 549 -5.29 4.06 36.72
C GLU A 549 -5.20 5.53 36.29
N ARG A 550 -4.30 5.88 35.35
CA ARG A 550 -4.20 7.23 34.78
C ARG A 550 -5.12 7.46 33.59
N ILE A 551 -5.75 6.41 33.06
CA ILE A 551 -6.76 6.57 32.02
C ILE A 551 -7.93 7.35 32.64
N PRO A 552 -8.32 8.50 32.07
CA PRO A 552 -9.38 9.36 32.61
C PRO A 552 -10.78 8.74 32.43
N ALA A 553 -11.03 7.64 33.14
CA ALA A 553 -12.26 6.86 33.10
C ALA A 553 -12.74 6.56 34.52
N GLU A 554 -14.04 6.73 34.79
CA GLU A 554 -14.66 6.37 36.07
C GLU A 554 -15.04 4.89 36.08
N VAL A 555 -14.03 4.03 36.15
CA VAL A 555 -14.21 2.57 36.17
C VAL A 555 -13.31 1.97 37.23
N VAL A 556 -13.88 1.07 38.04
CA VAL A 556 -13.12 0.24 38.96
C VAL A 556 -12.52 -0.93 38.18
N TRP A 557 -11.21 -0.89 37.93
CA TRP A 557 -10.49 -1.97 37.28
C TRP A 557 -10.13 -3.08 38.27
N SER A 558 -9.96 -4.32 37.76
CA SER A 558 -9.39 -5.38 38.58
C SER A 558 -7.87 -5.19 38.70
N GLY A 559 -7.35 -5.18 39.93
CA GLY A 559 -5.91 -5.28 40.18
C GLY A 559 -5.35 -6.69 40.03
N ALA A 560 -6.19 -7.70 39.81
CA ALA A 560 -5.78 -9.10 39.73
C ALA A 560 -5.24 -9.43 38.33
N VAL A 561 -3.91 -9.48 38.23
CA VAL A 561 -3.22 -9.99 37.03
C VAL A 561 -3.51 -11.47 36.88
N SER A 562 -4.12 -11.83 35.74
CA SER A 562 -4.44 -13.22 35.40
C SER A 562 -3.41 -13.84 34.46
N ASP A 563 -2.79 -13.01 33.62
CA ASP A 563 -1.78 -13.44 32.66
C ASP A 563 -0.93 -12.24 32.20
N ASN A 564 0.20 -12.49 31.53
CA ASN A 564 1.02 -11.47 30.88
C ASN A 564 1.78 -12.03 29.68
N TRP A 565 2.13 -11.15 28.75
CA TRP A 565 2.88 -11.52 27.55
C TRP A 565 3.88 -10.43 27.20
N ALA A 566 5.10 -10.80 26.84
CA ALA A 566 6.12 -9.87 26.37
C ALA A 566 6.63 -10.25 24.98
N GLY A 567 6.91 -9.23 24.17
CA GLY A 567 7.47 -9.36 22.84
C GLY A 567 8.55 -8.32 22.58
N VAL A 568 9.46 -8.61 21.64
CA VAL A 568 10.54 -7.70 21.27
C VAL A 568 10.33 -7.15 19.86
N ARG A 569 9.96 -5.87 19.81
CA ARG A 569 9.72 -5.14 18.57
C ARG A 569 11.05 -4.72 17.94
N ALA A 570 11.04 -4.55 16.62
CA ALA A 570 12.15 -3.98 15.87
C ALA A 570 11.72 -2.62 15.34
N ALA A 571 12.45 -1.55 15.64
CA ALA A 571 12.15 -0.22 15.11
C ALA A 571 13.37 0.44 14.48
N THR A 572 13.12 1.26 13.47
CA THR A 572 14.09 2.18 12.88
C THR A 572 14.04 3.53 13.58
N THR A 573 15.08 4.34 13.40
CA THR A 573 15.14 5.69 13.98
C THR A 573 14.15 6.68 13.36
N ASP A 574 13.64 6.41 12.15
CA ASP A 574 12.66 7.25 11.45
C ASP A 574 11.23 6.69 11.53
N TYR A 575 11.02 5.60 12.26
CA TYR A 575 9.74 4.92 12.48
C TYR A 575 9.05 4.37 11.23
N LEU A 576 9.73 4.37 10.08
CA LEU A 576 9.30 3.69 8.86
C LEU A 576 9.91 2.29 8.80
N PRO A 577 9.20 1.26 8.32
CA PRO A 577 9.79 -0.06 8.16
C PRO A 577 10.88 -0.06 7.06
N LEU A 578 11.65 -1.15 7.02
CA LEU A 578 12.63 -1.46 5.99
C LEU A 578 12.01 -2.53 5.08
N VAL A 579 11.65 -2.15 3.87
CA VAL A 579 10.94 -3.00 2.92
C VAL A 579 11.55 -2.85 1.53
N GLY A 580 12.12 -3.93 0.99
CA GLY A 580 12.75 -3.93 -0.34
C GLY A 580 14.03 -4.76 -0.43
N PRO A 581 14.78 -4.64 -1.53
CA PRO A 581 16.03 -5.36 -1.72
C PRO A 581 17.11 -4.90 -0.72
N VAL A 582 17.97 -5.84 -0.31
CA VAL A 582 19.06 -5.57 0.64
C VAL A 582 20.28 -5.04 -0.13
N PRO A 583 20.74 -3.80 0.12
CA PRO A 583 21.87 -3.24 -0.60
C PRO A 583 23.17 -3.92 -0.18
N ASP A 584 24.09 -4.08 -1.12
CA ASP A 584 25.49 -4.39 -0.79
C ASP A 584 26.13 -3.11 -0.25
N GLU A 585 26.43 -3.08 1.05
CA GLU A 585 26.88 -1.86 1.72
C GLU A 585 28.12 -1.24 1.06
N GLN A 586 29.16 -2.05 0.83
CA GLN A 586 30.45 -1.56 0.36
C GLN A 586 30.33 -1.03 -1.08
N LEU A 587 29.68 -1.80 -1.95
CA LEU A 587 29.49 -1.41 -3.35
C LEU A 587 28.53 -0.23 -3.49
N PHE A 588 27.49 -0.15 -2.64
CA PHE A 588 26.58 0.99 -2.62
C PHE A 588 27.30 2.28 -2.24
N ARG A 589 28.11 2.25 -1.16
CA ARG A 589 28.89 3.42 -0.71
C ARG A 589 29.88 3.87 -1.78
N ALA A 590 30.60 2.92 -2.40
CA ALA A 590 31.54 3.23 -3.47
C ALA A 590 30.84 3.87 -4.69
N ARG A 591 29.71 3.31 -5.12
CA ARG A 591 28.96 3.80 -6.30
C ARG A 591 28.39 5.21 -6.10
N PHE A 592 27.94 5.54 -4.89
CA PHE A 592 27.28 6.80 -4.60
C PHE A 592 28.13 7.77 -3.75
N ALA A 593 29.44 7.56 -3.66
CA ALA A 593 30.36 8.40 -2.90
C ALA A 593 30.23 9.89 -3.27
N ASP A 594 30.02 10.18 -4.56
CA ASP A 594 29.83 11.53 -5.09
C ASP A 594 28.63 12.30 -4.50
N LEU A 595 27.62 11.61 -3.96
CA LEU A 595 26.49 12.25 -3.28
C LEU A 595 26.91 13.00 -2.01
N ALA A 596 28.08 12.66 -1.44
CA ALA A 596 28.64 13.38 -0.30
C ALA A 596 29.05 14.82 -0.64
N THR A 597 29.28 15.14 -1.92
CA THR A 597 29.63 16.50 -2.37
C THR A 597 28.42 17.26 -2.93
N ASN A 598 27.38 16.55 -3.37
CA ASN A 598 26.12 17.14 -3.80
C ASN A 598 25.00 16.09 -3.76
N ALA A 599 24.12 16.17 -2.76
CA ALA A 599 23.01 15.24 -2.57
C ALA A 599 21.98 15.22 -3.73
N LYS A 600 22.01 16.24 -4.59
CA LYS A 600 21.14 16.37 -5.78
C LYS A 600 21.86 15.97 -7.08
N ARG A 601 23.11 15.49 -7.02
CA ARG A 601 23.85 15.05 -8.21
C ARG A 601 23.10 13.92 -8.89
N TRP A 602 22.86 14.09 -10.19
CA TRP A 602 22.35 13.04 -11.05
C TRP A 602 23.45 12.02 -11.30
N LEU A 603 23.22 10.77 -10.88
CA LEU A 603 24.10 9.64 -11.14
C LEU A 603 23.25 8.62 -11.93
N PRO A 604 23.52 8.42 -13.23
CA PRO A 604 22.70 7.57 -14.10
C PRO A 604 23.01 6.08 -13.88
N THR A 605 22.97 5.62 -12.62
CA THR A 605 23.28 4.25 -12.24
C THR A 605 22.31 3.77 -11.16
N PRO A 606 21.81 2.52 -11.23
CA PRO A 606 20.98 1.94 -10.18
C PRO A 606 21.75 1.66 -8.90
N GLY A 607 21.03 1.31 -7.83
CA GLY A 607 21.65 0.78 -6.61
C GLY A 607 22.39 -0.53 -6.84
N VAL A 608 23.15 -0.97 -5.83
CA VAL A 608 23.79 -2.29 -5.81
C VAL A 608 23.17 -3.09 -4.68
N PHE A 609 22.64 -4.27 -5.02
CA PHE A 609 21.90 -5.11 -4.10
C PHE A 609 22.40 -6.55 -4.15
N HIS A 610 22.25 -7.25 -3.02
CA HIS A 610 22.48 -8.68 -2.99
C HIS A 610 21.43 -9.39 -3.86
N PRO A 611 21.85 -10.26 -4.81
CA PRO A 611 20.96 -11.03 -5.66
C PRO A 611 19.81 -11.70 -4.94
N GLY A 612 18.55 -11.38 -5.28
CA GLY A 612 17.38 -12.06 -4.74
C GLY A 612 17.18 -11.97 -3.23
N LEU A 613 17.93 -11.10 -2.53
CA LEU A 613 17.82 -10.91 -1.09
C LEU A 613 16.96 -9.70 -0.76
N PHE A 614 15.89 -9.92 -0.02
CA PHE A 614 14.94 -8.90 0.37
C PHE A 614 14.78 -8.82 1.89
N LEU A 615 14.27 -7.69 2.36
CA LEU A 615 14.01 -7.40 3.76
C LEU A 615 12.58 -6.88 3.94
N CYS A 616 11.92 -7.34 5.00
CA CYS A 616 10.61 -6.88 5.45
C CYS A 616 10.59 -6.83 6.99
N ALA A 617 11.12 -5.75 7.57
CA ALA A 617 11.33 -5.63 9.02
C ALA A 617 11.19 -4.18 9.53
N GLY A 618 11.39 -3.97 10.84
CA GLY A 618 11.44 -2.61 11.42
C GLY A 618 10.08 -1.94 11.66
N PHE A 619 9.01 -2.72 11.84
CA PHE A 619 7.62 -2.24 11.96
C PHE A 619 7.26 -1.57 13.30
N GLY A 620 8.16 -1.59 14.28
CA GLY A 620 7.93 -1.02 15.61
C GLY A 620 6.69 -1.61 16.29
N SER A 621 5.85 -0.72 16.84
CA SER A 621 4.58 -1.07 17.49
C SER A 621 3.37 -0.97 16.55
N ARG A 622 3.58 -0.83 15.24
CA ARG A 622 2.52 -0.55 14.25
C ARG A 622 2.42 -1.62 13.16
N GLY A 623 2.85 -2.84 13.49
CA GLY A 623 2.88 -3.98 12.57
C GLY A 623 1.52 -4.29 11.96
N LEU A 624 0.45 -4.35 12.76
CA LEU A 624 -0.92 -4.59 12.23
C LEU A 624 -1.32 -3.59 11.15
N THR A 625 -0.96 -2.32 11.30
CA THR A 625 -1.27 -1.25 10.34
C THR A 625 -0.41 -1.35 9.08
N THR A 626 0.88 -1.66 9.23
CA THR A 626 1.89 -1.40 8.18
C THR A 626 2.35 -2.64 7.43
N VAL A 627 2.23 -3.83 8.04
CA VAL A 627 2.62 -5.10 7.42
C VAL A 627 1.80 -5.42 6.16
N PRO A 628 0.45 -5.32 6.14
CA PRO A 628 -0.33 -5.75 4.98
C PRO A 628 0.11 -5.07 3.68
N LEU A 629 0.22 -3.75 3.69
CA LEU A 629 0.65 -2.98 2.50
C LEU A 629 2.12 -3.27 2.15
N SER A 630 2.99 -3.44 3.15
CA SER A 630 4.42 -3.69 2.94
C SER A 630 4.69 -5.06 2.33
N ALA A 631 4.01 -6.09 2.84
CA ALA A 631 4.13 -7.46 2.37
C ALA A 631 3.54 -7.60 0.95
N GLU A 632 2.37 -6.99 0.70
CA GLU A 632 1.78 -6.98 -0.64
C GLU A 632 2.68 -6.26 -1.64
N TRP A 633 3.27 -5.13 -1.24
CA TRP A 633 4.21 -4.36 -2.07
C TRP A 633 5.44 -5.17 -2.41
N LEU A 634 6.06 -5.80 -1.41
CA LEU A 634 7.26 -6.59 -1.60
C LEU A 634 7.00 -7.83 -2.46
N ALA A 635 5.87 -8.52 -2.26
CA ALA A 635 5.47 -9.64 -3.09
C ALA A 635 5.24 -9.22 -4.55
N SER A 636 4.64 -8.05 -4.77
CA SER A 636 4.44 -7.47 -6.10
C SER A 636 5.78 -7.14 -6.78
N LEU A 637 6.73 -6.56 -6.03
CA LEU A 637 8.08 -6.28 -6.51
C LEU A 637 8.83 -7.57 -6.89
N ILE A 638 8.81 -8.59 -6.02
CA ILE A 638 9.44 -9.90 -6.26
C ILE A 638 8.84 -10.59 -7.49
N ASN A 639 7.53 -10.42 -7.70
CA ASN A 639 6.81 -10.99 -8.84
C ASN A 639 6.87 -10.12 -10.11
N ASN A 640 7.70 -9.06 -10.14
CA ASN A 640 7.88 -8.16 -11.28
C ASN A 640 6.57 -7.51 -11.78
N GLU A 641 5.69 -7.13 -10.86
CA GLU A 641 4.41 -6.47 -11.17
C GLU A 641 4.53 -4.93 -11.23
N PRO A 642 3.54 -4.22 -11.82
CA PRO A 642 3.51 -2.76 -11.81
C PRO A 642 3.55 -2.19 -10.39
N TRP A 643 4.23 -1.05 -10.25
CA TRP A 643 4.24 -0.35 -8.97
C TRP A 643 2.86 0.20 -8.60
N PHE A 644 2.43 -0.03 -7.36
CA PHE A 644 1.22 0.59 -6.80
C PHE A 644 1.51 1.56 -5.64
N LEU A 645 2.79 1.73 -5.27
CA LEU A 645 3.24 2.76 -4.35
C LEU A 645 3.95 3.88 -5.12
N PRO A 646 3.81 5.15 -4.70
CA PRO A 646 4.57 6.24 -5.30
C PRO A 646 6.06 6.07 -5.01
N ARG A 647 6.92 6.42 -5.98
CA ARG A 647 8.39 6.37 -5.87
C ARG A 647 8.91 6.96 -4.57
N THR A 648 8.33 8.08 -4.13
CA THR A 648 8.70 8.74 -2.86
C THR A 648 8.49 7.85 -1.63
N LEU A 649 7.43 7.06 -1.58
CA LEU A 649 7.23 6.06 -0.52
C LEU A 649 8.16 4.87 -0.69
N VAL A 650 8.37 4.38 -1.92
CA VAL A 650 9.35 3.31 -2.20
C VAL A 650 10.75 3.69 -1.68
N GLN A 651 11.20 4.92 -1.96
CA GLN A 651 12.44 5.47 -1.44
C GLN A 651 12.45 5.55 0.10
N SER A 652 11.32 5.92 0.71
CA SER A 652 11.21 6.04 2.17
C SER A 652 11.16 4.70 2.89
N LEU A 653 10.79 3.61 2.20
CA LEU A 653 10.76 2.25 2.73
C LEU A 653 12.03 1.45 2.41
N SER A 654 12.76 1.83 1.36
CA SER A 654 13.99 1.14 0.92
C SER A 654 15.00 0.97 2.05
N PRO A 655 15.60 -0.23 2.24
CA PRO A 655 16.69 -0.43 3.19
C PRO A 655 17.92 0.45 2.90
N ALA A 656 18.16 0.78 1.63
CA ALA A 656 19.29 1.62 1.20
C ALA A 656 19.17 3.10 1.62
N ARG A 657 18.01 3.54 2.12
CA ARG A 657 17.79 4.95 2.51
C ARG A 657 18.74 5.42 3.60
N PHE A 658 19.17 4.52 4.50
CA PHE A 658 20.09 4.87 5.59
C PHE A 658 21.50 5.09 5.08
N LEU A 659 21.99 4.24 4.18
CA LEU A 659 23.27 4.43 3.49
C LEU A 659 23.28 5.75 2.70
N ARG A 660 22.21 6.03 1.94
CA ARG A 660 22.06 7.32 1.26
C ARG A 660 22.08 8.50 2.25
N LYS A 661 21.31 8.41 3.34
CA LYS A 661 21.23 9.47 4.35
C LYS A 661 22.61 9.76 4.94
N GLU A 662 23.39 8.73 5.28
CA GLU A 662 24.76 8.87 5.76
C GLU A 662 25.68 9.56 4.76
N LEU A 663 25.67 9.12 3.49
CA LEU A 663 26.47 9.76 2.43
C LEU A 663 26.14 11.26 2.31
N THR A 664 24.86 11.62 2.36
CA THR A 664 24.43 13.02 2.21
C THR A 664 24.57 13.88 3.48
N LYS A 665 24.79 13.30 4.67
CA LYS A 665 24.91 14.05 5.92
C LYS A 665 26.22 14.85 6.00
N ASN A 666 27.28 14.40 5.33
CA ASN A 666 28.58 15.07 5.31
C ASN A 666 28.54 16.47 4.64
N LEU A 667 27.41 16.85 4.01
CA LEU A 667 27.20 18.17 3.41
C LEU A 667 26.86 19.28 4.41
N HIS A 668 26.56 18.94 5.66
CA HIS A 668 26.11 19.90 6.67
C HIS A 668 27.15 20.12 7.79
N GLN A 669 28.39 19.66 7.59
CA GLN A 669 29.49 19.80 8.55
C GLN A 669 30.63 20.74 8.10
N ASP A 670 30.52 21.36 6.92
CA ASP A 670 31.48 22.35 6.41
C ASP A 670 30.88 23.76 6.32
#